data_AF-A0A954A4F0-F1
#
_entry.id   AF-A0A954A4F0-F1
#
_cell.length_a   1.000
_cell.length_b   1.000
_cell.length_c   1.000
_cell.angle_alpha   90.00
_cell.angle_beta   90.00
_cell.angle_gamma   90.00
#
_symmetry.space_group_name_H-M   'P 1'
#
loop_
_entity.id
_entity.type
_entity.pdbx_description
1 polymer ?
#
loop_
_entity_poly.entity_id
_entity_poly.type
_entity_poly.pdbx_seq_one_letter_code
_entity_poly.pdbx_strand_id
1 'polypeptide(L)'
;MTDAPSLESIVAGLLERIDAEGSAAIDAICAAHPDRAEAIRTAVERLASFGLLERRSPIVGLPDRLGPFRLIETIGTGGMGVVVLAEEMNPPRRVALKLIRPDLLALPGAHERFRREIESIARLQHRSIATIHTVGEDAGIPYFSMEWIRGRSLEEIIDAWSVRPPVKWSGASLDEALRAGADDVVARSSSTPDSLFAGPWWSCATRIARAIAEALDHAHRHGVVHRDVKPSNVLVTEEGRVVLIDFGLARPEGVDRMTKSGAPLGSLPYMSPEQLRAGEVGPRSDVYSLAVTLRELLTLEHPFVDDDPEELRRSIVEGRSRRFRARDPGTPIELEVVTALGMDVDPERRYSDAAAFIADLDAVLARRPIVARRMSWWLRARRWTHRRPARAIGALFVVACVGLGITGVALWRRSERVARESRVLDLDTERATFRPPDPARLQAIDRWLSEAARLVERRDEILAGAADERRAELSGALDRLDSDVDSVRRLRLEARRFDRENRSPAWAAARRAIATSDRYAGLDLSPQSGLRPIGRDPATGLWEFLHLMSTDDDDAEHSGIVMVLVPGGAAWIGAKSHPDDPPVDCPNVDPALDPTRQQCSGPCRVNLPPLFVAKHELTRAQWARIRHWFNDEPPSLPKNPDHPRCGVNGNDLDRHLERVGLRLPTEIEWEVFARAGTTTRFYSGDDLESLASFENVASESGPRAIDIGGRHSPNPWGLYDIHGNSREWCANGFTSAERSDALRAVRGGDATMFPPRGSAFRSAHPADKGDGTIGARPVRTVE
;
A
#
# COMPACT_ATOMS: atom_id res chain seq x y z
N MET A 1 63.91 55.16 7.45
CA MET A 1 63.62 56.39 6.69
C MET A 1 62.20 56.26 6.20
N THR A 2 61.29 57.07 6.72
CA THR A 2 59.90 57.14 6.26
C THR A 2 59.90 57.79 4.89
N ASP A 3 59.68 57.01 3.84
CA ASP A 3 59.52 57.51 2.49
C ASP A 3 58.35 58.51 2.47
N ALA A 4 58.64 59.76 2.11
CA ALA A 4 57.60 60.73 1.86
C ALA A 4 56.69 60.19 0.74
N PRO A 5 55.35 60.24 0.88
CA PRO A 5 54.44 59.70 -0.12
C PRO A 5 54.72 60.33 -1.49
N SER A 6 54.70 59.52 -2.55
CA SER A 6 54.91 60.01 -3.92
C SER A 6 53.80 61.00 -4.30
N LEU A 7 54.07 61.88 -5.27
CA LEU A 7 53.06 62.81 -5.79
C LEU A 7 51.79 62.06 -6.26
N GLU A 8 51.97 60.90 -6.87
CA GLU A 8 50.89 59.99 -7.29
C GLU A 8 50.00 59.54 -6.13
N SER A 9 50.60 59.13 -5.01
CA SER A 9 49.86 58.69 -3.82
C SER A 9 49.05 59.84 -3.19
N ILE A 10 49.60 61.06 -3.20
CA ILE A 10 48.93 62.26 -2.70
C ILE A 10 47.75 62.64 -3.61
N VAL A 11 47.96 62.65 -4.94
CA VAL A 11 46.91 62.95 -5.92
C VAL A 11 45.82 61.88 -5.89
N ALA A 12 46.16 60.61 -5.75
CA ALA A 12 45.19 59.52 -5.66
C ALA A 12 44.32 59.58 -4.39
N GLY A 13 44.92 59.90 -3.23
CA GLY A 13 44.16 60.14 -1.99
C GLY A 13 43.32 61.42 -2.02
N LEU A 14 43.74 62.42 -2.81
CA LEU A 14 42.98 63.63 -3.07
C LEU A 14 41.73 63.34 -3.92
N LEU A 15 41.86 62.49 -4.95
CA LEU A 15 40.75 62.11 -5.84
C LEU A 15 39.59 61.43 -5.09
N GLU A 16 39.86 60.51 -4.16
CA GLU A 16 38.82 59.91 -3.30
C GLU A 16 38.06 60.97 -2.47
N ARG A 17 38.71 62.08 -2.14
CA ARG A 17 38.14 63.17 -1.34
C ARG A 17 37.47 64.24 -2.19
N ILE A 18 37.96 64.52 -3.40
CA ILE A 18 37.37 65.49 -4.33
C ILE A 18 35.93 65.10 -4.67
N ASP A 19 35.67 63.81 -4.89
CA ASP A 19 34.32 63.30 -5.19
C ASP A 19 33.31 63.56 -4.04
N ALA A 20 33.78 63.78 -2.80
CA ALA A 20 32.94 64.03 -1.63
C ALA A 20 32.96 65.50 -1.13
N GLU A 21 34.10 66.17 -1.22
CA GLU A 21 34.39 67.48 -0.59
C GLU A 21 34.60 68.62 -1.62
N GLY A 22 34.69 68.30 -2.92
CA GLY A 22 34.87 69.29 -4.00
C GLY A 22 36.22 70.02 -3.95
N SER A 23 36.25 71.28 -4.40
CA SER A 23 37.49 72.07 -4.48
C SER A 23 38.16 72.34 -3.13
N ALA A 24 37.42 72.22 -2.02
CA ALA A 24 37.96 72.37 -0.67
C ALA A 24 38.98 71.29 -0.30
N ALA A 25 38.88 70.08 -0.88
CA ALA A 25 39.86 69.02 -0.69
C ALA A 25 41.23 69.38 -1.29
N ILE A 26 41.23 70.08 -2.45
CA ILE A 26 42.44 70.50 -3.16
C ILE A 26 43.21 71.51 -2.31
N ASP A 27 42.52 72.52 -1.79
CA ASP A 27 43.14 73.57 -0.97
C ASP A 27 43.68 73.00 0.36
N ALA A 28 42.95 72.07 0.99
CA ALA A 28 43.39 71.41 2.22
C ALA A 28 44.66 70.55 2.03
N ILE A 29 44.76 69.81 0.92
CA ILE A 29 45.95 68.99 0.62
C ILE A 29 47.13 69.85 0.17
N CYS A 30 46.89 70.93 -0.60
CA CYS A 30 47.93 71.91 -0.94
C CYS A 30 48.49 72.62 0.30
N ALA A 31 47.66 72.91 1.30
CA ALA A 31 48.09 73.49 2.57
C ALA A 31 48.90 72.50 3.44
N ALA A 32 48.61 71.20 3.35
CA ALA A 32 49.34 70.14 4.04
C ALA A 32 50.70 69.80 3.38
N HIS A 33 50.85 70.08 2.08
CA HIS A 33 52.08 69.85 1.30
C HIS A 33 52.50 71.10 0.50
N PRO A 34 52.89 72.20 1.18
CA PRO A 34 53.14 73.50 0.54
C PRO A 34 54.29 73.47 -0.49
N ASP A 35 55.28 72.60 -0.28
CA ASP A 35 56.42 72.34 -1.16
C ASP A 35 56.05 71.61 -2.47
N ARG A 36 54.84 71.04 -2.56
CA ARG A 36 54.32 70.33 -3.75
C ARG A 36 52.99 70.87 -4.25
N ALA A 37 52.49 71.95 -3.66
CA ALA A 37 51.17 72.52 -3.93
C ALA A 37 50.96 72.87 -5.41
N GLU A 38 51.97 73.44 -6.07
CA GLU A 38 51.91 73.77 -7.50
C GLU A 38 51.79 72.51 -8.37
N ALA A 39 52.61 71.49 -8.09
CA ALA A 39 52.57 70.21 -8.80
C ALA A 39 51.22 69.47 -8.60
N ILE A 40 50.63 69.55 -7.40
CA ILE A 40 49.31 68.97 -7.10
C ILE A 40 48.22 69.70 -7.88
N ARG A 41 48.22 71.05 -7.89
CA ARG A 41 47.25 71.85 -8.67
C ARG A 41 47.34 71.54 -10.16
N THR A 42 48.55 71.50 -10.73
CA THR A 42 48.76 71.15 -12.14
C THR A 42 48.29 69.72 -12.47
N ALA A 43 48.52 68.75 -11.58
CA ALA A 43 48.04 67.38 -11.78
C ALA A 43 46.51 67.30 -11.77
N VAL A 44 45.85 68.00 -10.84
CA VAL A 44 44.39 68.07 -10.75
C VAL A 44 43.78 68.79 -11.95
N GLU A 45 44.33 69.93 -12.38
CA GLU A 45 43.88 70.65 -13.58
C GLU A 45 43.97 69.79 -14.84
N ARG A 46 45.03 68.98 -14.97
CA ARG A 46 45.17 68.02 -16.06
C ARG A 46 44.10 66.94 -16.01
N LEU A 47 43.88 66.32 -14.85
CA LEU A 47 42.81 65.34 -14.67
C LEU A 47 41.42 65.94 -14.98
N ALA A 48 41.20 67.21 -14.63
CA ALA A 48 40.00 67.97 -14.99
C ALA A 48 39.84 68.12 -16.51
N SER A 49 40.93 68.50 -17.21
CA SER A 49 40.93 68.68 -18.67
C SER A 49 40.66 67.39 -19.45
N PHE A 50 40.99 66.23 -18.88
CA PHE A 50 40.65 64.92 -19.43
C PHE A 50 39.26 64.40 -19.00
N GLY A 51 38.54 65.14 -18.14
CA GLY A 51 37.23 64.74 -17.64
C GLY A 51 37.25 63.63 -16.58
N LEU A 52 38.34 63.48 -15.83
CA LEU A 52 38.56 62.40 -14.86
C LEU A 52 38.12 62.74 -13.40
N LEU A 53 37.55 63.92 -13.15
CA LEU A 53 37.19 64.47 -11.81
C LEU A 53 35.68 64.61 -11.51
N GLU A 54 34.79 63.88 -12.20
CA GLU A 54 33.32 63.82 -11.99
C GLU A 54 32.35 64.85 -12.64
N ARG A 55 31.05 64.53 -12.50
CA ARG A 55 29.97 64.38 -13.51
C ARG A 55 29.17 65.62 -13.99
N ARG A 56 29.57 66.87 -13.72
CA ARG A 56 28.68 68.03 -14.00
C ARG A 56 29.29 69.29 -14.60
N SER A 57 30.54 69.26 -15.07
CA SER A 57 31.08 70.41 -15.81
C SER A 57 31.35 70.06 -17.28
N PRO A 58 31.00 70.95 -18.23
CA PRO A 58 31.32 70.74 -19.63
C PRO A 58 32.83 70.61 -19.78
N ILE A 59 33.25 69.64 -20.60
CA ILE A 59 34.63 69.36 -20.98
C ILE A 59 35.33 70.70 -21.29
N VAL A 60 36.26 71.11 -20.43
CA VAL A 60 37.29 72.09 -20.84
C VAL A 60 38.11 71.33 -21.88
N GLY A 61 38.19 71.87 -23.11
CA GLY A 61 38.64 71.15 -24.30
C GLY A 61 39.82 70.21 -24.07
N LEU A 62 39.70 68.98 -24.60
CA LEU A 62 40.77 67.98 -24.58
C LEU A 62 42.09 68.64 -25.01
N PRO A 63 43.21 68.42 -24.30
CA PRO A 63 44.50 68.91 -24.76
C PRO A 63 44.86 68.29 -26.11
N ASP A 64 45.59 69.01 -26.95
CA ASP A 64 45.90 68.57 -28.32
C ASP A 64 46.67 67.23 -28.39
N ARG A 65 47.44 66.90 -27.34
CA ARG A 65 48.31 65.70 -27.29
C ARG A 65 48.43 65.09 -25.90
N LEU A 66 48.62 63.78 -25.86
CA LEU A 66 49.07 62.99 -24.71
C LEU A 66 50.09 61.95 -25.20
N GLY A 67 51.33 61.99 -24.70
CA GLY A 67 52.41 61.14 -25.20
C GLY A 67 52.52 61.13 -26.74
N PRO A 68 52.53 59.95 -27.40
CA PRO A 68 52.60 59.83 -28.86
C PRO A 68 51.25 60.04 -29.59
N PHE A 69 50.19 60.43 -28.87
CA PHE A 69 48.82 60.52 -29.38
C PHE A 69 48.37 61.96 -29.56
N ARG A 70 47.74 62.26 -30.70
CA ARG A 70 46.93 63.47 -30.90
C ARG A 70 45.48 63.16 -30.56
N LEU A 71 44.90 63.89 -29.62
CA LEU A 71 43.53 63.65 -29.16
C LEU A 71 42.53 64.32 -30.12
N ILE A 72 41.45 63.63 -30.47
CA ILE A 72 40.43 64.12 -31.40
C ILE A 72 39.15 64.45 -30.64
N GLU A 73 38.51 63.44 -30.03
CA GLU A 73 37.23 63.61 -29.34
C GLU A 73 37.03 62.54 -28.26
N THR A 74 36.25 62.87 -27.23
CA THR A 74 35.86 61.91 -26.20
C THR A 74 34.74 61.02 -26.75
N ILE A 75 34.98 59.72 -26.79
CA ILE A 75 34.02 58.71 -27.31
C ILE A 75 33.28 57.98 -26.19
N GLY A 76 33.75 58.05 -24.94
CA GLY A 76 33.05 57.46 -23.80
C GLY A 76 33.60 57.91 -22.46
N THR A 77 32.74 57.99 -21.45
CA THR A 77 33.12 58.27 -20.06
C THR A 77 32.51 57.21 -19.16
N GLY A 78 33.26 56.70 -18.18
CA GLY A 78 32.80 55.65 -17.28
C GLY A 78 33.49 55.69 -15.92
N GLY A 79 33.08 54.81 -15.01
CA GLY A 79 33.63 54.77 -13.64
C GLY A 79 35.13 54.46 -13.56
N MET A 80 35.71 53.88 -14.61
CA MET A 80 37.13 53.54 -14.68
C MET A 80 38.00 54.62 -15.35
N GLY A 81 37.38 55.62 -15.98
CA GLY A 81 38.07 56.70 -16.69
C GLY A 81 37.39 57.12 -17.99
N VAL A 82 38.17 57.68 -18.90
CA VAL A 82 37.68 58.31 -20.14
C VAL A 82 38.30 57.65 -21.36
N VAL A 83 37.51 57.43 -22.40
CA VAL A 83 37.96 56.88 -23.68
C VAL A 83 37.89 57.99 -24.73
N VAL A 84 39.01 58.22 -25.41
CA VAL A 84 39.21 59.29 -26.38
C VAL A 84 39.62 58.69 -27.72
N LEU A 85 39.01 59.11 -28.81
CA LEU A 85 39.50 58.83 -30.15
C LEU A 85 40.77 59.65 -30.38
N ALA A 86 41.86 58.98 -30.76
CA ALA A 86 43.16 59.61 -30.94
C ALA A 86 43.89 59.09 -32.19
N GLU A 87 44.82 59.89 -32.72
CA GLU A 87 45.79 59.48 -33.73
C GLU A 87 47.14 59.20 -33.07
N GLU A 88 47.56 57.93 -33.04
CA GLU A 88 48.93 57.56 -32.71
C GLU A 88 49.82 57.99 -33.89
N MET A 89 50.90 58.73 -33.63
CA MET A 89 51.69 59.34 -34.71
C MET A 89 52.75 58.42 -35.31
N ASN A 90 53.19 57.38 -34.59
CA ASN A 90 54.31 56.52 -34.99
C ASN A 90 54.06 55.04 -34.60
N PRO A 91 53.62 54.18 -35.54
CA PRO A 91 53.11 54.49 -36.88
C PRO A 91 51.75 55.23 -36.84
N PRO A 92 51.41 56.02 -37.88
CA PRO A 92 50.15 56.76 -37.95
C PRO A 92 48.94 55.82 -38.00
N ARG A 93 48.10 55.84 -36.96
CA ARG A 93 46.81 55.11 -36.93
C ARG A 93 45.81 55.74 -35.96
N ARG A 94 44.52 55.55 -36.25
CA ARG A 94 43.44 55.91 -35.31
C ARG A 94 43.29 54.81 -34.27
N VAL A 95 43.19 55.22 -33.01
CA VAL A 95 43.10 54.34 -31.85
C VAL A 95 42.03 54.87 -30.88
N ALA A 96 41.41 53.96 -30.14
CA ALA A 96 40.70 54.32 -28.92
C ALA A 96 41.73 54.36 -27.78
N LEU A 97 41.95 55.53 -27.20
CA LEU A 97 42.86 55.76 -26.10
C LEU A 97 42.05 55.80 -24.80
N LYS A 98 42.24 54.81 -23.93
CA LYS A 98 41.58 54.73 -22.63
C LYS A 98 42.51 55.27 -21.54
N LEU A 99 42.09 56.34 -20.90
CA LEU A 99 42.74 57.00 -19.78
C LEU A 99 42.15 56.45 -18.49
N ILE A 100 42.99 55.95 -17.59
CA ILE A 100 42.57 55.35 -16.32
C ILE A 100 42.70 56.38 -15.20
N ARG A 101 41.67 56.43 -14.35
CA ARG A 101 41.63 57.22 -13.13
C ARG A 101 42.77 56.79 -12.17
N PRO A 102 43.71 57.67 -11.79
CA PRO A 102 44.86 57.29 -10.96
C PRO A 102 44.48 56.74 -9.57
N ASP A 103 43.34 57.15 -9.01
CA ASP A 103 42.82 56.67 -7.73
C ASP A 103 42.48 55.18 -7.72
N LEU A 104 42.13 54.60 -8.87
CA LEU A 104 41.89 53.17 -8.99
C LEU A 104 43.18 52.33 -8.86
N LEU A 105 44.33 52.98 -9.00
CA LEU A 105 45.66 52.36 -8.92
C LEU A 105 46.44 52.82 -7.67
N ALA A 106 45.79 53.53 -6.74
CA ALA A 106 46.38 54.10 -5.53
C ALA A 106 46.93 53.06 -4.54
N LEU A 107 46.44 51.82 -4.60
CA LEU A 107 46.82 50.77 -3.66
C LEU A 107 48.25 50.25 -3.94
N PRO A 108 49.01 49.87 -2.91
CA PRO A 108 50.34 49.28 -3.09
C PRO A 108 50.32 48.09 -4.08
N GLY A 109 51.17 48.17 -5.10
CA GLY A 109 51.29 47.17 -6.17
C GLY A 109 50.14 47.13 -7.19
N ALA A 110 49.15 48.04 -7.11
CA ALA A 110 48.04 48.08 -8.08
C ALA A 110 48.50 48.50 -9.48
N HIS A 111 49.41 49.47 -9.60
CA HIS A 111 50.03 49.86 -10.87
C HIS A 111 50.76 48.68 -11.56
N GLU A 112 51.53 47.90 -10.80
CA GLU A 112 52.23 46.72 -11.33
C GLU A 112 51.26 45.61 -11.75
N ARG A 113 50.21 45.36 -10.97
CA ARG A 113 49.16 44.38 -11.32
C ARG A 113 48.42 44.80 -12.57
N PHE A 114 47.96 46.05 -12.64
CA PHE A 114 47.30 46.63 -13.80
C PHE A 114 48.17 46.47 -15.05
N ARG A 115 49.45 46.84 -14.98
CA ARG A 115 50.38 46.68 -16.09
C ARG A 115 50.53 45.21 -16.51
N ARG A 116 50.73 44.29 -15.57
CA ARG A 116 50.86 42.84 -15.85
C ARG A 116 49.60 42.24 -16.46
N GLU A 117 48.42 42.64 -15.97
CA GLU A 117 47.13 42.20 -16.51
C GLU A 117 46.95 42.73 -17.93
N ILE A 118 47.15 44.02 -18.17
CA ILE A 118 47.03 44.60 -19.52
C ILE A 118 48.05 44.00 -20.48
N GLU A 119 49.30 43.82 -20.08
CA GLU A 119 50.31 43.18 -20.92
C GLU A 119 49.93 41.74 -21.29
N SER A 120 49.22 41.03 -20.41
CA SER A 120 48.69 39.69 -20.70
C SER A 120 47.56 39.74 -21.73
N ILE A 121 46.73 40.78 -21.68
CA ILE A 121 45.64 41.02 -22.65
C ILE A 121 46.17 41.50 -23.99
N ALA A 122 47.21 42.34 -24.00
CA ALA A 122 47.82 42.85 -25.22
C ALA A 122 48.46 41.76 -26.09
N ARG A 123 48.73 40.57 -25.51
CA ARG A 123 49.18 39.39 -26.25
C ARG A 123 48.05 38.64 -26.95
N LEU A 124 46.79 38.92 -26.61
CA LEU A 124 45.63 38.29 -27.24
C LEU A 124 45.45 38.85 -28.64
N GLN A 125 45.39 37.96 -29.63
CA GLN A 125 45.10 38.31 -31.01
C GLN A 125 43.90 37.48 -31.48
N HIS A 126 42.74 38.10 -31.49
CA HIS A 126 41.49 37.45 -31.89
C HIS A 126 40.57 38.43 -32.60
N ARG A 127 39.85 37.98 -33.63
CA ARG A 127 38.94 38.82 -34.42
C ARG A 127 37.88 39.52 -33.54
N SER A 128 37.45 38.84 -32.48
CA SER A 128 36.41 39.32 -31.55
C SER A 128 36.97 39.88 -30.24
N ILE A 129 38.25 40.21 -30.16
CA ILE A 129 38.87 40.93 -29.04
C ILE A 129 39.49 42.22 -29.59
N ALA A 130 39.24 43.35 -28.94
CA ALA A 130 39.92 44.60 -29.31
C ALA A 130 41.42 44.49 -29.05
N THR A 131 42.22 44.72 -30.08
CA THR A 131 43.69 44.60 -29.96
C THR A 131 44.24 45.80 -29.19
N ILE A 132 44.97 45.55 -28.10
CA ILE A 132 45.72 46.59 -27.38
C ILE A 132 47.02 46.84 -28.14
N HIS A 133 47.28 48.10 -28.50
CA HIS A 133 48.45 48.50 -29.28
C HIS A 133 49.61 48.94 -28.38
N THR A 134 49.33 49.84 -27.44
CA THR A 134 50.35 50.47 -26.59
C THR A 134 49.81 50.62 -25.17
N VAL A 135 50.65 50.36 -24.17
CA VAL A 135 50.36 50.61 -22.76
C VAL A 135 51.42 51.57 -22.25
N GLY A 136 50.99 52.63 -21.58
CA GLY A 136 51.91 53.65 -21.12
C GLY A 136 51.34 54.50 -20.01
N GLU A 137 52.12 55.49 -19.64
CA GLU A 137 51.77 56.48 -18.64
C GLU A 137 52.36 57.80 -19.09
N ASP A 138 51.57 58.87 -19.05
CA ASP A 138 52.03 60.22 -19.31
C ASP A 138 51.51 61.14 -18.21
N ALA A 139 52.41 61.92 -17.62
CA ALA A 139 52.11 62.84 -16.52
C ALA A 139 51.34 62.23 -15.32
N GLY A 140 51.62 60.96 -14.96
CA GLY A 140 50.93 60.28 -13.85
C GLY A 140 49.54 59.75 -14.20
N ILE A 141 49.16 59.76 -15.48
CA ILE A 141 47.89 59.22 -15.98
C ILE A 141 48.18 57.94 -16.76
N PRO A 142 47.85 56.77 -16.20
CA PRO A 142 47.98 55.50 -16.90
C PRO A 142 47.01 55.44 -18.07
N TYR A 143 47.49 54.98 -19.22
CA TYR A 143 46.67 54.83 -20.41
C TYR A 143 47.00 53.55 -21.17
N PHE A 144 46.06 53.11 -21.98
CA PHE A 144 46.34 52.16 -23.05
C PHE A 144 45.58 52.53 -24.32
N SER A 145 46.22 52.32 -25.46
CA SER A 145 45.58 52.46 -26.76
C SER A 145 45.12 51.08 -27.26
N MET A 146 43.94 51.05 -27.87
CA MET A 146 43.36 49.86 -28.47
C MET A 146 42.79 50.17 -29.85
N GLU A 147 42.49 49.12 -30.60
CA GLU A 147 41.82 49.19 -31.89
C GLU A 147 40.59 50.11 -31.82
N TRP A 148 40.53 51.12 -32.70
CA TRP A 148 39.33 51.93 -32.87
C TRP A 148 38.28 51.13 -33.65
N ILE A 149 37.16 50.83 -33.00
CA ILE A 149 36.08 50.02 -33.57
C ILE A 149 34.92 50.95 -33.93
N ARG A 150 34.69 51.13 -35.23
CA ARG A 150 33.53 51.87 -35.74
C ARG A 150 32.28 50.97 -35.68
N GLY A 151 31.53 51.09 -34.61
CA GLY A 151 30.33 50.30 -34.36
C GLY A 151 29.51 50.82 -33.18
N ARG A 152 28.44 50.11 -32.84
CA ARG A 152 27.57 50.43 -31.69
C ARG A 152 27.66 49.35 -30.62
N SER A 153 27.48 49.74 -29.36
CA SER A 153 27.39 48.77 -28.27
C SER A 153 26.08 47.98 -28.31
N LEU A 154 26.07 46.76 -27.78
CA LEU A 154 24.83 46.00 -27.62
C LEU A 154 23.86 46.70 -26.66
N GLU A 155 24.37 47.43 -25.67
CA GLU A 155 23.56 48.24 -24.76
C GLU A 155 22.76 49.30 -25.51
N GLU A 156 23.41 50.09 -26.37
CA GLU A 156 22.72 51.07 -27.23
C GLU A 156 21.66 50.42 -28.14
N ILE A 157 21.93 49.21 -28.62
CA ILE A 157 20.99 48.46 -29.46
C ILE A 157 19.78 48.02 -28.63
N ILE A 158 20.00 47.45 -27.45
CA ILE A 158 18.94 47.03 -26.52
C ILE A 158 18.09 48.23 -26.12
N ASP A 159 18.71 49.34 -25.73
CA ASP A 159 18.02 50.57 -25.32
C ASP A 159 17.17 51.13 -26.45
N ALA A 160 17.73 51.24 -27.66
CA ALA A 160 17.00 51.71 -28.84
C ALA A 160 15.80 50.82 -29.20
N TRP A 161 15.85 49.54 -28.84
CA TRP A 161 14.83 48.55 -29.19
C TRP A 161 13.79 48.33 -28.10
N SER A 162 14.17 48.51 -26.83
CA SER A 162 13.28 48.36 -25.66
C SER A 162 12.06 49.29 -25.71
N VAL A 163 12.20 50.46 -26.35
CA VAL A 163 11.15 51.48 -26.47
C VAL A 163 10.25 51.27 -27.71
N ARG A 164 10.63 50.40 -28.66
CA ARG A 164 9.84 50.16 -29.88
C ARG A 164 8.74 49.11 -29.66
N PRO A 165 7.57 49.23 -30.31
CA PRO A 165 6.54 48.19 -30.28
C PRO A 165 7.09 46.86 -30.83
N PRO A 166 6.48 45.70 -30.51
CA PRO A 166 6.98 44.39 -30.92
C PRO A 166 6.89 44.21 -32.44
N VAL A 167 7.88 44.70 -33.16
CA VAL A 167 8.16 44.37 -34.56
C VAL A 167 8.82 42.99 -34.58
N LYS A 168 8.66 42.22 -35.67
CA LYS A 168 9.47 41.01 -35.89
C LYS A 168 10.93 41.43 -36.09
N TRP A 169 11.69 41.45 -35.01
CA TRP A 169 13.12 41.71 -35.04
C TRP A 169 13.82 40.62 -35.85
N SER A 170 14.69 41.03 -36.76
CA SER A 170 15.50 40.14 -37.59
C SER A 170 16.90 40.71 -37.70
N GLY A 171 17.82 39.97 -38.30
CA GLY A 171 19.15 40.52 -38.58
C GLY A 171 19.12 41.76 -39.50
N ALA A 172 18.09 41.92 -40.34
CA ALA A 172 17.87 43.14 -41.10
C ALA A 172 17.54 44.36 -40.21
N SER A 173 16.86 44.14 -39.08
CA SER A 173 16.58 45.20 -38.10
C SER A 173 17.84 45.62 -37.35
N LEU A 174 18.77 44.68 -37.10
CA LEU A 174 20.10 44.97 -36.54
C LEU A 174 20.94 45.79 -37.51
N ASP A 175 20.96 45.37 -38.77
CA ASP A 175 21.63 46.08 -39.87
C ASP A 175 21.11 47.52 -40.04
N GLU A 176 19.78 47.72 -39.97
CA GLU A 176 19.17 49.07 -39.96
C GLU A 176 19.58 49.91 -38.74
N ALA A 177 19.57 49.32 -37.53
CA ALA A 177 19.91 50.02 -36.30
C ALA A 177 21.38 50.47 -36.23
N LEU A 178 22.27 49.75 -36.90
CA LEU A 178 23.68 50.12 -37.07
C LEU A 178 23.84 51.24 -38.09
N ARG A 179 23.08 51.24 -39.18
CA ARG A 179 23.13 52.28 -40.24
C ARG A 179 22.49 53.61 -39.86
N ALA A 180 21.50 53.62 -38.96
CA ALA A 180 20.78 54.84 -38.57
C ALA A 180 21.65 55.93 -37.90
N GLY A 181 22.95 55.69 -37.68
CA GLY A 181 23.93 56.65 -37.20
C GLY A 181 25.14 56.89 -38.11
N ALA A 182 25.15 56.38 -39.35
CA ALA A 182 26.27 56.51 -40.28
C ALA A 182 25.99 57.52 -41.40
N ASP A 183 26.79 58.59 -41.51
CA ASP A 183 26.63 59.68 -42.48
C ASP A 183 26.99 59.34 -43.94
N ASP A 184 27.35 58.10 -44.28
CA ASP A 184 27.75 57.72 -45.65
C ASP A 184 26.91 56.57 -46.21
N VAL A 185 26.10 56.89 -47.23
CA VAL A 185 25.30 55.92 -47.99
C VAL A 185 26.18 55.26 -49.05
N VAL A 186 26.74 54.09 -48.73
CA VAL A 186 27.17 53.12 -49.74
C VAL A 186 26.42 51.81 -49.51
N ALA A 187 25.45 51.56 -50.38
CA ALA A 187 24.75 50.28 -50.43
C ALA A 187 25.75 49.16 -50.79
N ARG A 188 25.89 48.15 -49.93
CA ARG A 188 26.54 46.89 -50.28
C ARG A 188 25.56 45.73 -50.26
N SER A 189 25.61 44.95 -51.34
CA SER A 189 25.05 43.63 -51.48
C SER A 189 26.08 42.61 -51.00
N SER A 190 25.71 41.77 -50.03
CA SER A 190 26.16 40.37 -50.00
C SER A 190 25.36 39.57 -48.96
N SER A 191 24.34 38.87 -49.47
CA SER A 191 23.70 37.74 -48.81
C SER A 191 24.67 36.55 -48.78
N THR A 192 25.48 36.44 -47.73
CA THR A 192 26.11 35.17 -47.35
C THR A 192 25.26 34.51 -46.24
N PRO A 193 24.99 33.19 -46.31
CA PRO A 193 24.21 32.48 -45.28
C PRO A 193 24.79 32.60 -43.86
N ASP A 194 26.11 32.85 -43.76
CA ASP A 194 26.85 33.02 -42.50
C ASP A 194 27.01 34.50 -42.07
N SER A 195 26.32 35.43 -42.74
CA SER A 195 26.27 36.82 -42.27
C SER A 195 25.67 36.90 -40.86
N LEU A 196 26.26 37.74 -40.00
CA LEU A 196 25.74 38.02 -38.66
C LEU A 196 24.24 38.41 -38.71
N PHE A 197 23.86 39.12 -39.76
CA PHE A 197 22.53 39.69 -40.01
C PHE A 197 21.55 38.72 -40.70
N ALA A 198 21.93 37.45 -40.91
CA ALA A 198 21.07 36.48 -41.57
C ALA A 198 20.03 35.87 -40.62
N GLY A 199 18.75 35.94 -40.99
CA GLY A 199 17.67 35.20 -40.34
C GLY A 199 16.99 35.93 -39.16
N PRO A 200 16.23 35.19 -38.32
CA PRO A 200 15.49 35.75 -37.20
C PRO A 200 16.40 36.27 -36.09
N TRP A 201 15.89 37.16 -35.24
CA TRP A 201 16.68 37.79 -34.17
C TRP A 201 17.37 36.77 -33.25
N TRP A 202 16.69 35.69 -32.85
CA TRP A 202 17.30 34.68 -31.98
C TRP A 202 18.59 34.10 -32.58
N SER A 203 18.64 33.92 -33.90
CA SER A 203 19.83 33.37 -34.59
C SER A 203 20.96 34.39 -34.63
N CYS A 204 20.65 35.68 -34.77
CA CYS A 204 21.61 36.77 -34.70
C CYS A 204 22.19 36.90 -33.29
N ALA A 205 21.34 36.95 -32.25
CA ALA A 205 21.74 36.97 -30.86
C ALA A 205 22.61 35.76 -30.48
N THR A 206 22.27 34.57 -31.00
CA THR A 206 23.07 33.35 -30.80
C THR A 206 24.44 33.46 -31.47
N ARG A 207 24.55 34.00 -32.70
CA ARG A 207 25.84 34.23 -33.36
C ARG A 207 26.69 35.28 -32.64
N ILE A 208 26.07 36.33 -32.10
CA ILE A 208 26.74 37.34 -31.26
C ILE A 208 27.34 36.68 -30.02
N ALA A 209 26.51 35.92 -29.26
CA ALA A 209 26.98 35.22 -28.07
C ALA A 209 28.06 34.19 -28.39
N ARG A 210 27.94 33.48 -29.51
CA ARG A 210 28.96 32.54 -30.01
C ARG A 210 30.30 33.23 -30.28
N ALA A 211 30.30 34.38 -30.96
CA ALA A 211 31.53 35.14 -31.23
C ALA A 211 32.20 35.67 -29.95
N ILE A 212 31.40 36.09 -28.97
CA ILE A 212 31.91 36.49 -27.65
C ILE A 212 32.46 35.26 -26.89
N ALA A 213 31.76 34.12 -26.94
CA ALA A 213 32.24 32.88 -26.34
C ALA A 213 33.59 32.43 -26.94
N GLU A 214 33.78 32.58 -28.27
CA GLU A 214 35.07 32.31 -28.92
C GLU A 214 36.18 33.24 -28.44
N ALA A 215 35.88 34.53 -28.25
CA ALA A 215 36.80 35.48 -27.66
C ALA A 215 37.16 35.11 -26.21
N LEU A 216 36.18 34.75 -25.39
CA LEU A 216 36.39 34.32 -24.00
C LEU A 216 37.21 33.04 -23.94
N ASP A 217 36.88 32.04 -24.76
CA ASP A 217 37.63 30.78 -24.80
C ASP A 217 39.09 31.01 -25.19
N HIS A 218 39.35 31.89 -26.17
CA HIS A 218 40.70 32.29 -26.54
C HIS A 218 41.44 32.97 -25.38
N ALA A 219 40.79 33.88 -24.65
CA ALA A 219 41.36 34.55 -23.48
C ALA A 219 41.64 33.57 -22.33
N HIS A 220 40.69 32.68 -22.02
CA HIS A 220 40.80 31.68 -20.96
C HIS A 220 41.96 30.72 -21.19
N ARG A 221 42.19 30.30 -22.45
CA ARG A 221 43.36 29.47 -22.82
C ARG A 221 44.70 30.16 -22.60
N HIS A 222 44.72 31.50 -22.56
CA HIS A 222 45.90 32.31 -22.24
C HIS A 222 45.93 32.78 -20.78
N GLY A 223 45.05 32.23 -19.92
CA GLY A 223 45.02 32.53 -18.49
C GLY A 223 44.34 33.86 -18.13
N VAL A 224 43.62 34.48 -19.07
CA VAL A 224 42.93 35.77 -18.86
C VAL A 224 41.43 35.53 -18.69
N VAL A 225 40.84 36.02 -17.60
CA VAL A 225 39.39 36.02 -17.33
C VAL A 225 38.86 37.45 -17.49
N HIS A 226 37.72 37.64 -18.16
CA HIS A 226 37.20 38.96 -18.51
C HIS A 226 36.56 39.70 -17.32
N ARG A 227 35.79 39.00 -16.47
CA ARG A 227 35.16 39.47 -15.22
C ARG A 227 34.05 40.53 -15.35
N ASP A 228 33.86 41.13 -16.53
CA ASP A 228 32.84 42.16 -16.76
C ASP A 228 32.11 42.02 -18.12
N VAL A 229 31.72 40.79 -18.49
CA VAL A 229 30.98 40.58 -19.75
C VAL A 229 29.56 41.14 -19.62
N LYS A 230 29.22 42.12 -20.46
CA LYS A 230 27.91 42.80 -20.50
C LYS A 230 27.68 43.49 -21.85
N PRO A 231 26.45 43.88 -22.21
CA PRO A 231 26.14 44.54 -23.47
C PRO A 231 26.96 45.80 -23.79
N SER A 232 27.28 46.64 -22.80
CA SER A 232 28.10 47.85 -23.00
C SER A 232 29.53 47.55 -23.44
N ASN A 233 30.04 46.35 -23.12
CA ASN A 233 31.40 45.92 -23.44
C ASN A 233 31.47 45.10 -24.74
N VAL A 234 30.40 45.07 -25.53
CA VAL A 234 30.37 44.37 -26.83
C VAL A 234 29.98 45.34 -27.91
N LEU A 235 30.88 45.57 -28.87
CA LEU A 235 30.64 46.39 -30.05
C LEU A 235 30.31 45.52 -31.26
N VAL A 236 29.37 45.99 -32.08
CA VAL A 236 29.04 45.40 -33.38
C VAL A 236 29.30 46.43 -34.47
N THR A 237 30.16 46.10 -35.42
CA THR A 237 30.46 46.97 -36.57
C THR A 237 29.42 46.83 -37.67
N GLU A 238 29.37 47.81 -38.58
CA GLU A 238 28.50 47.78 -39.75
C GLU A 238 28.76 46.57 -40.67
N GLU A 239 29.98 46.03 -40.66
CA GLU A 239 30.36 44.82 -41.40
C GLU A 239 29.97 43.50 -40.69
N GLY A 240 29.30 43.58 -39.53
CA GLY A 240 28.89 42.42 -38.75
C GLY A 240 30.04 41.76 -37.98
N ARG A 241 31.11 42.51 -37.67
CA ARG A 241 32.15 42.06 -36.75
C ARG A 241 31.69 42.34 -35.32
N VAL A 242 31.69 41.30 -34.48
CA VAL A 242 31.41 41.40 -33.03
C VAL A 242 32.74 41.46 -32.29
N VAL A 243 32.94 42.48 -31.45
CA VAL A 243 34.20 42.71 -30.73
C VAL A 243 33.92 42.95 -29.25
N LEU A 244 34.55 42.13 -28.41
CA LEU A 244 34.59 42.31 -26.96
C LEU A 244 35.67 43.34 -26.60
N ILE A 245 35.25 44.38 -25.87
CA ILE A 245 36.11 45.45 -25.37
C ILE A 245 36.17 45.39 -23.85
N ASP A 246 37.15 46.07 -23.26
CA ASP A 246 37.18 46.35 -21.81
C ASP A 246 37.11 45.13 -20.88
N PHE A 247 38.21 44.38 -20.85
CA PHE A 247 38.46 43.42 -19.78
C PHE A 247 38.55 44.15 -18.43
N GLY A 248 38.04 43.55 -17.36
CA GLY A 248 37.89 44.15 -16.02
C GLY A 248 39.20 44.39 -15.25
N LEU A 249 40.15 45.07 -15.87
CA LEU A 249 41.56 45.31 -15.53
C LEU A 249 41.83 46.11 -14.23
N ALA A 250 40.78 46.59 -13.56
CA ALA A 250 40.92 47.51 -12.41
C ALA A 250 40.09 47.10 -11.19
N ARG A 251 39.63 45.84 -11.10
CA ARG A 251 39.00 45.32 -9.88
C ARG A 251 40.06 44.59 -9.04
N PRO A 252 40.60 45.21 -7.97
CA PRO A 252 41.52 44.50 -7.09
C PRO A 252 40.83 43.28 -6.48
N GLU A 253 41.50 42.12 -6.53
CA GLU A 253 41.08 40.94 -5.79
C GLU A 253 41.04 41.28 -4.28
N GLY A 254 39.90 41.03 -3.64
CA GLY A 254 39.76 41.13 -2.19
C GLY A 254 39.39 42.50 -1.60
N VAL A 255 38.95 43.48 -2.41
CA VAL A 255 38.37 44.72 -1.85
C VAL A 255 36.86 44.72 -2.06
N ASP A 256 36.15 44.35 -0.99
CA ASP A 256 34.74 44.72 -0.79
C ASP A 256 34.63 46.24 -0.76
N ARG A 257 34.28 46.83 -1.91
CA ARG A 257 33.80 48.21 -1.98
C ARG A 257 32.47 48.23 -2.71
N MET A 258 31.43 47.82 -1.97
CA MET A 258 30.17 48.56 -1.99
C MET A 258 30.53 50.05 -1.90
N THR A 259 30.36 50.78 -2.99
CA THR A 259 30.54 52.22 -3.01
C THR A 259 29.62 52.84 -1.96
N LYS A 260 30.19 53.50 -0.93
CA LYS A 260 29.47 54.28 0.09
C LYS A 260 28.77 55.53 -0.48
N SER A 261 28.80 55.73 -1.79
CA SER A 261 28.15 56.82 -2.51
C SER A 261 27.32 56.18 -3.61
N GLY A 262 25.99 56.22 -3.49
CA GLY A 262 25.01 55.49 -4.31
C GLY A 262 24.96 55.89 -5.80
N ALA A 263 26.05 55.71 -6.54
CA ALA A 263 26.11 55.80 -8.00
C ALA A 263 25.67 54.45 -8.64
N PRO A 264 25.15 54.45 -9.88
CA PRO A 264 24.43 53.31 -10.44
C PRO A 264 25.34 52.07 -10.60
N LEU A 265 24.94 50.99 -9.92
CA LEU A 265 25.51 49.63 -9.98
C LEU A 265 25.20 48.94 -11.32
N GLY A 266 25.57 49.56 -12.45
CA GLY A 266 25.16 49.10 -13.79
C GLY A 266 25.67 47.72 -14.20
N SER A 267 26.70 47.18 -13.54
CA SER A 267 27.25 45.84 -13.85
C SER A 267 26.72 44.74 -12.92
N LEU A 268 26.04 45.09 -11.83
CA LEU A 268 25.53 44.14 -10.83
C LEU A 268 24.64 43.04 -11.43
N PRO A 269 23.71 43.32 -12.38
CA PRO A 269 22.85 42.28 -12.96
C PRO A 269 23.58 41.17 -13.73
N TYR A 270 24.82 41.42 -14.16
CA TYR A 270 25.63 40.48 -14.94
C TYR A 270 26.65 39.71 -14.11
N MET A 271 26.84 40.08 -12.84
CA MET A 271 27.81 39.44 -11.96
C MET A 271 27.35 38.02 -11.60
N SER A 272 28.30 37.08 -11.66
CA SER A 272 28.05 35.72 -11.22
C SER A 272 27.85 35.62 -9.69
N PRO A 273 27.06 34.65 -9.20
CA PRO A 273 26.86 34.43 -7.77
C PRO A 273 28.14 34.29 -6.94
N GLU A 274 29.20 33.73 -7.52
CA GLU A 274 30.51 33.62 -6.89
C GLU A 274 31.23 34.97 -6.81
N GLN A 275 31.14 35.84 -7.82
CA GLN A 275 31.64 37.22 -7.75
C GLN A 275 30.95 38.02 -6.63
N LEU A 276 29.65 37.80 -6.41
CA LEU A 276 28.88 38.46 -5.35
C LEU A 276 29.08 37.87 -3.94
N ARG A 277 29.68 36.68 -3.84
CA ARG A 277 30.02 36.01 -2.58
C ARG A 277 31.50 36.16 -2.22
N ALA A 278 32.28 36.89 -3.03
CA ALA A 278 33.74 36.94 -2.94
C ALA A 278 34.40 35.53 -3.02
N GLY A 279 33.81 34.63 -3.81
CA GLY A 279 34.39 33.32 -4.13
C GLY A 279 35.43 33.38 -5.26
N GLU A 280 36.04 32.24 -5.59
CA GLU A 280 36.98 32.15 -6.71
C GLU A 280 36.28 32.46 -8.05
N VAL A 281 36.77 33.49 -8.74
CA VAL A 281 36.27 33.93 -10.05
C VAL A 281 37.13 33.30 -11.14
N GLY A 282 36.50 32.55 -12.05
CA GLY A 282 37.20 31.82 -13.11
C GLY A 282 36.45 31.85 -14.44
N PRO A 283 36.87 31.04 -15.43
CA PRO A 283 36.24 30.94 -16.75
C PRO A 283 34.71 30.75 -16.71
N ARG A 284 34.20 30.00 -15.73
CA ARG A 284 32.76 29.74 -15.54
C ARG A 284 31.95 30.97 -15.12
N SER A 285 32.61 31.99 -14.57
CA SER A 285 31.98 33.27 -14.23
C SER A 285 31.71 34.09 -15.49
N ASP A 286 32.63 34.11 -16.45
CA ASP A 286 32.42 34.77 -17.74
C ASP A 286 31.31 34.09 -18.56
N VAL A 287 31.23 32.75 -18.51
CA VAL A 287 30.13 31.99 -19.13
C VAL A 287 28.78 32.38 -18.54
N TYR A 288 28.71 32.58 -17.21
CA TYR A 288 27.48 33.05 -16.56
C TYR A 288 27.09 34.43 -17.07
N SER A 289 28.02 35.38 -17.06
CA SER A 289 27.77 36.75 -17.51
C SER A 289 27.35 36.79 -18.99
N LEU A 290 27.99 35.99 -19.85
CA LEU A 290 27.58 35.84 -21.24
C LEU A 290 26.19 35.20 -21.39
N ALA A 291 25.84 34.22 -20.57
CA ALA A 291 24.50 33.61 -20.59
C ALA A 291 23.42 34.62 -20.15
N VAL A 292 23.72 35.49 -19.19
CA VAL A 292 22.87 36.63 -18.81
C VAL A 292 22.71 37.60 -19.99
N THR A 293 23.81 37.99 -20.65
CA THR A 293 23.78 38.85 -21.84
C THR A 293 22.97 38.23 -22.97
N LEU A 294 23.17 36.94 -23.27
CA LEU A 294 22.41 36.23 -24.31
C LEU A 294 20.90 36.20 -23.97
N ARG A 295 20.56 35.91 -22.71
CA ARG A 295 19.16 35.93 -22.28
C ARG A 295 18.56 37.31 -22.48
N GLU A 296 19.25 38.36 -22.05
CA GLU A 296 18.77 39.73 -22.20
C GLU A 296 18.60 40.10 -23.67
N LEU A 297 19.53 39.73 -24.56
CA LEU A 297 19.34 39.92 -26.00
C LEU A 297 18.06 39.21 -26.49
N LEU A 298 17.78 37.99 -26.03
CA LEU A 298 16.60 37.23 -26.44
C LEU A 298 15.28 37.76 -25.86
N THR A 299 15.30 38.39 -24.68
CA THR A 299 14.10 38.85 -23.96
C THR A 299 13.89 40.36 -23.99
N LEU A 300 14.94 41.15 -24.27
CA LEU A 300 15.04 42.61 -24.04
C LEU A 300 14.65 43.03 -22.61
N GLU A 301 14.76 42.09 -21.67
CA GLU A 301 14.46 42.28 -20.26
C GLU A 301 15.56 41.61 -19.44
N HIS A 302 16.05 42.26 -18.39
CA HIS A 302 17.00 41.65 -17.49
C HIS A 302 16.42 40.43 -16.76
N PRO A 303 17.24 39.41 -16.48
CA PRO A 303 16.81 38.22 -15.75
C PRO A 303 16.43 38.47 -14.29
N PHE A 304 17.10 39.42 -13.66
CA PHE A 304 16.93 39.82 -12.28
C PHE A 304 16.58 41.30 -12.27
N VAL A 305 15.49 41.65 -11.60
CA VAL A 305 14.98 43.03 -11.54
C VAL A 305 14.47 43.22 -10.12
N ASP A 306 15.15 44.07 -9.37
CA ASP A 306 14.75 44.52 -8.03
C ASP A 306 15.25 45.97 -7.89
N ASP A 307 14.41 46.86 -7.33
CA ASP A 307 14.74 48.29 -7.17
C ASP A 307 15.79 48.52 -6.08
N ASP A 308 15.89 47.58 -5.12
CA ASP A 308 16.89 47.58 -4.06
C ASP A 308 18.12 46.75 -4.48
N PRO A 309 19.33 47.35 -4.51
CA PRO A 309 20.55 46.62 -4.88
C PRO A 309 20.86 45.39 -4.02
N GLU A 310 20.47 45.40 -2.75
CA GLU A 310 20.72 44.27 -1.84
C GLU A 310 19.74 43.12 -2.07
N GLU A 311 18.47 43.40 -2.35
CA GLU A 311 17.52 42.39 -2.86
C GLU A 311 17.92 41.85 -4.24
N LEU A 312 18.43 42.71 -5.14
CA LEU A 312 18.95 42.29 -6.45
C LEU A 312 20.14 41.34 -6.29
N ARG A 313 21.09 41.67 -5.40
CA ARG A 313 22.21 40.79 -5.05
C ARG A 313 21.69 39.44 -4.53
N ARG A 314 20.69 39.45 -3.65
CA ARG A 314 20.09 38.24 -3.11
C ARG A 314 19.38 37.41 -4.18
N SER A 315 18.66 38.04 -5.10
CA SER A 315 17.94 37.33 -6.17
C SER A 315 18.90 36.64 -7.14
N ILE A 316 20.04 37.27 -7.45
CA ILE A 316 21.13 36.66 -8.24
C ILE A 316 21.73 35.47 -7.50
N VAL A 317 22.14 35.66 -6.24
CA VAL A 317 22.77 34.63 -5.38
C VAL A 317 21.87 33.40 -5.20
N GLU A 318 20.55 33.60 -5.08
CA GLU A 318 19.57 32.52 -4.92
C GLU A 318 19.03 31.94 -6.24
N GLY A 319 19.34 32.58 -7.37
CA GLY A 319 18.87 32.17 -8.71
C GLY A 319 17.37 32.42 -8.92
N ARG A 320 16.82 33.45 -8.29
CA ARG A 320 15.41 33.86 -8.44
C ARG A 320 15.21 34.72 -9.67
N SER A 321 15.46 34.16 -10.85
CA SER A 321 15.28 34.89 -12.11
C SER A 321 13.82 34.91 -12.56
N ARG A 322 13.42 35.95 -13.30
CA ARG A 322 12.11 36.03 -13.97
C ARG A 322 11.94 34.86 -14.96
N ARG A 323 10.70 34.49 -15.29
CA ARG A 323 10.44 33.44 -16.29
C ARG A 323 11.04 33.85 -17.65
N PHE A 324 11.68 32.91 -18.33
CA PHE A 324 12.20 33.12 -19.67
C PHE A 324 11.02 33.26 -20.64
N ARG A 325 10.85 34.46 -21.21
CA ARG A 325 9.85 34.75 -22.24
C ARG A 325 10.55 35.46 -23.38
N ALA A 326 11.01 34.70 -24.36
CA ALA A 326 11.67 35.27 -25.53
C ALA A 326 10.75 36.28 -26.23
N ARG A 327 11.32 37.38 -26.71
CA ARG A 327 10.58 38.42 -27.44
C ARG A 327 10.09 37.93 -28.80
N ASP A 328 10.88 37.05 -29.43
CA ASP A 328 10.53 36.35 -30.67
C ASP A 328 9.91 34.98 -30.36
N PRO A 329 8.62 34.74 -30.69
CA PRO A 329 7.97 33.42 -30.53
C PRO A 329 8.65 32.29 -31.30
N GLY A 330 9.46 32.59 -32.32
CA GLY A 330 10.23 31.62 -33.10
C GLY A 330 11.52 31.12 -32.43
N THR A 331 11.82 31.58 -31.21
CA THR A 331 13.02 31.19 -30.46
C THR A 331 12.97 29.70 -30.08
N PRO A 332 13.96 28.88 -30.46
CA PRO A 332 14.04 27.49 -30.06
C PRO A 332 14.08 27.31 -28.54
N ILE A 333 13.37 26.30 -28.05
CA ILE A 333 13.32 25.98 -26.61
C ILE A 333 14.68 25.55 -26.07
N GLU A 334 15.55 25.05 -26.95
CA GLU A 334 16.93 24.70 -26.68
C GLU A 334 17.74 25.90 -26.19
N LEU A 335 17.48 27.12 -26.69
CA LEU A 335 18.15 28.34 -26.20
C LEU A 335 17.75 28.69 -24.77
N GLU A 336 16.50 28.43 -24.37
CA GLU A 336 16.08 28.57 -22.97
C GLU A 336 16.85 27.60 -22.08
N VAL A 337 17.07 26.36 -22.54
CA VAL A 337 17.82 25.35 -21.78
C VAL A 337 19.30 25.73 -21.67
N VAL A 338 19.93 26.14 -22.77
CA VAL A 338 21.34 26.56 -22.82
C VAL A 338 21.59 27.79 -21.96
N THR A 339 20.75 28.82 -22.05
CA THR A 339 20.85 30.02 -21.20
C THR A 339 20.61 29.68 -19.73
N ALA A 340 19.60 28.86 -19.40
CA ALA A 340 19.34 28.45 -18.02
C ALA A 340 20.49 27.64 -17.41
N LEU A 341 21.15 26.78 -18.19
CA LEU A 341 22.33 26.03 -17.74
C LEU A 341 23.53 26.94 -17.51
N GLY A 342 23.80 27.87 -18.45
CA GLY A 342 24.85 28.88 -18.29
C GLY A 342 24.63 29.80 -17.08
N MET A 343 23.37 30.04 -16.71
CA MET A 343 22.98 30.86 -15.56
C MET A 343 22.75 30.07 -14.24
N ASP A 344 23.13 28.78 -14.13
CA ASP A 344 22.90 28.04 -12.87
C ASP A 344 23.66 28.71 -11.71
N VAL A 345 23.09 28.72 -10.51
CA VAL A 345 23.73 29.36 -9.35
C VAL A 345 24.97 28.62 -8.87
N ASP A 346 25.05 27.32 -9.19
CA ASP A 346 26.14 26.42 -8.84
C ASP A 346 27.13 26.34 -10.03
N PRO A 347 28.36 26.88 -9.90
CA PRO A 347 29.35 26.88 -10.97
C PRO A 347 29.65 25.49 -11.50
N GLU A 348 29.59 24.46 -10.66
CA GLU A 348 29.88 23.08 -11.05
C GLU A 348 28.85 22.47 -12.00
N ARG A 349 27.64 23.05 -12.04
CA ARG A 349 26.56 22.62 -12.93
C ARG A 349 26.53 23.37 -14.25
N ARG A 350 27.19 24.53 -14.33
CA ARG A 350 27.32 25.28 -15.58
C ARG A 350 28.24 24.54 -16.56
N TYR A 351 28.34 25.08 -17.76
CA TYR A 351 29.39 24.68 -18.68
C TYR A 351 30.77 24.80 -18.02
N SER A 352 31.62 23.79 -18.23
CA SER A 352 32.98 23.74 -17.68
C SER A 352 33.87 24.88 -18.20
N ASP A 353 33.61 25.30 -19.44
CA ASP A 353 34.40 26.25 -20.22
C ASP A 353 33.53 26.89 -21.32
N ALA A 354 34.08 27.90 -21.99
CA ALA A 354 33.41 28.59 -23.08
C ALA A 354 33.27 27.72 -24.34
N ALA A 355 34.21 26.79 -24.62
CA ALA A 355 34.11 25.83 -25.72
C ALA A 355 32.85 24.94 -25.63
N ALA A 356 32.51 24.45 -24.45
CA ALA A 356 31.30 23.65 -24.22
C ALA A 356 30.02 24.47 -24.44
N PHE A 357 30.04 25.77 -24.11
CA PHE A 357 28.94 26.68 -24.41
C PHE A 357 28.80 26.92 -25.92
N ILE A 358 29.92 27.14 -26.63
CA ILE A 358 29.96 27.28 -28.10
C ILE A 358 29.34 26.06 -28.79
N ALA A 359 29.70 24.85 -28.35
CA ALA A 359 29.21 23.61 -28.94
C ALA A 359 27.68 23.50 -28.91
N ASP A 360 27.05 23.92 -27.82
CA ASP A 360 25.59 23.95 -27.69
C ASP A 360 24.95 25.09 -28.50
N LEU A 361 25.57 26.28 -28.57
CA LEU A 361 25.11 27.36 -29.44
C LEU A 361 25.16 26.95 -30.93
N ASP A 362 26.22 26.25 -31.34
CA ASP A 362 26.38 25.70 -32.70
C ASP A 362 25.39 24.58 -32.99
N ALA A 363 25.07 23.75 -32.00
CA ALA A 363 24.03 22.75 -32.13
C ALA A 363 22.65 23.40 -32.34
N VAL A 364 22.33 24.46 -31.58
CA VAL A 364 21.09 25.24 -31.78
C VAL A 364 21.02 25.86 -33.17
N LEU A 365 22.08 26.57 -33.61
CA LEU A 365 22.12 27.23 -34.92
C LEU A 365 21.94 26.22 -36.06
N ALA A 366 22.54 25.03 -35.93
CA ALA A 366 22.44 23.95 -36.91
C ALA A 366 21.18 23.05 -36.73
N ARG A 367 20.31 23.34 -35.75
CA ARG A 367 19.15 22.51 -35.35
C ARG A 367 19.51 21.05 -35.05
N ARG A 368 20.65 20.84 -34.41
CA ARG A 368 21.13 19.54 -33.92
C ARG A 368 20.83 19.39 -32.42
N PRO A 369 20.79 18.15 -31.89
CA PRO A 369 20.62 17.93 -30.46
C PRO A 369 21.72 18.60 -29.63
N ILE A 370 21.33 19.32 -28.57
CA ILE A 370 22.23 19.92 -27.58
C ILE A 370 22.64 18.90 -26.51
N VAL A 371 23.78 19.12 -25.86
CA VAL A 371 24.25 18.33 -24.71
C VAL A 371 23.51 18.74 -23.43
N ALA A 372 23.18 20.03 -23.28
CA ALA A 372 22.45 20.51 -22.12
C ALA A 372 21.10 19.80 -21.92
N ARG A 373 20.89 19.25 -20.72
CA ARG A 373 19.67 18.51 -20.35
C ARG A 373 18.81 19.30 -19.39
N ARG A 374 17.48 19.20 -19.57
CA ARG A 374 16.51 19.75 -18.61
C ARG A 374 16.69 19.13 -17.22
N MET A 375 16.69 19.98 -16.19
CA MET A 375 16.89 19.55 -14.81
C MET A 375 15.81 18.54 -14.35
N SER A 376 16.27 17.38 -13.85
CA SER A 376 15.43 16.25 -13.39
C SER A 376 14.50 16.64 -12.24
N TRP A 377 13.32 16.02 -12.19
CA TRP A 377 12.28 16.32 -11.21
C TRP A 377 12.68 15.96 -9.77
N TRP A 378 13.52 14.94 -9.57
CA TRP A 378 14.07 14.56 -8.26
C TRP A 378 14.90 15.68 -7.62
N LEU A 379 15.68 16.40 -8.43
CA LEU A 379 16.50 17.52 -7.97
C LEU A 379 15.65 18.74 -7.62
N ARG A 380 14.51 18.94 -8.30
CA ARG A 380 13.52 19.98 -7.92
C ARG A 380 12.87 19.64 -6.57
N ALA A 381 12.52 18.38 -6.34
CA ALA A 381 11.97 17.91 -5.07
C ALA A 381 13.00 18.09 -3.92
N ARG A 382 14.28 17.77 -4.16
CA ARG A 382 15.36 18.00 -3.18
C ARG A 382 15.59 19.49 -2.88
N ARG A 383 15.59 20.37 -3.88
CA ARG A 383 15.68 21.83 -3.64
C ARG A 383 14.43 22.36 -2.90
N TRP A 384 13.25 21.81 -3.17
CA TRP A 384 12.02 22.19 -2.48
C TRP A 384 12.00 21.77 -1.00
N THR A 385 12.49 20.56 -0.69
CA THR A 385 12.62 20.06 0.69
C THR A 385 13.62 20.88 1.51
N HIS A 386 14.78 21.24 0.93
CA HIS A 386 15.73 22.15 1.58
C HIS A 386 15.20 23.58 1.79
N ARG A 387 14.31 24.06 0.90
CA ARG A 387 13.74 25.42 0.99
C ARG A 387 12.57 25.53 1.97
N ARG A 388 11.83 24.45 2.26
CA ARG A 388 10.61 24.46 3.11
C ARG A 388 10.44 23.17 3.94
N PRO A 389 11.24 22.96 5.00
CA PRO A 389 11.26 21.70 5.75
C PRO A 389 9.93 21.33 6.41
N ALA A 390 9.20 22.29 7.00
CA ALA A 390 7.92 22.01 7.67
C ALA A 390 6.83 21.48 6.73
N ARG A 391 6.78 21.97 5.48
CA ARG A 391 5.79 21.50 4.48
C ARG A 391 6.14 20.14 3.89
N ALA A 392 7.44 19.83 3.81
CA ALA A 392 7.90 18.51 3.38
C ALA A 392 7.53 17.42 4.40
N ILE A 393 7.66 17.70 5.70
CA ILE A 393 7.24 16.80 6.78
C ILE A 393 5.72 16.54 6.70
N GLY A 394 4.91 17.59 6.50
CA GLY A 394 3.46 17.44 6.35
C GLY A 394 3.06 16.58 5.14
N ALA A 395 3.72 16.74 4.00
CA ALA A 395 3.47 15.91 2.82
C ALA A 395 3.84 14.44 3.04
N LEU A 396 4.98 14.17 3.71
CA LEU A 396 5.41 12.82 4.05
C LEU A 396 4.42 12.14 5.01
N PHE A 397 3.90 12.90 6.00
CA PHE A 397 2.89 12.41 6.93
C PHE A 397 1.59 12.02 6.20
N VAL A 398 1.12 12.84 5.25
CA VAL A 398 -0.07 12.50 4.45
C VAL A 398 0.14 11.22 3.65
N VAL A 399 1.31 11.05 3.00
CA VAL A 399 1.64 9.83 2.27
C VAL A 399 1.67 8.61 3.19
N ALA A 400 2.26 8.74 4.39
CA ALA A 400 2.28 7.67 5.39
C ALA A 400 0.87 7.31 5.88
N CYS A 401 0.02 8.30 6.17
CA CYS A 401 -1.37 8.08 6.58
C CYS A 401 -2.20 7.40 5.49
N VAL A 402 -2.03 7.79 4.23
CA VAL A 402 -2.69 7.12 3.09
C VAL A 402 -2.18 5.68 2.94
N GLY A 403 -0.86 5.46 3.05
CA GLY A 403 -0.27 4.12 3.00
C GLY A 403 -0.78 3.22 4.13
N LEU A 404 -0.85 3.74 5.36
CA LEU A 404 -1.40 3.03 6.51
C LEU A 404 -2.91 2.76 6.34
N GLY A 405 -3.67 3.71 5.79
CA GLY A 405 -5.10 3.53 5.49
C GLY A 405 -5.35 2.42 4.46
N ILE A 406 -4.60 2.43 3.34
CA ILE A 406 -4.69 1.39 2.31
C ILE A 406 -4.32 0.02 2.89
N THR A 407 -3.23 -0.05 3.67
CA THR A 407 -2.78 -1.30 4.31
C THR A 407 -3.80 -1.80 5.32
N GLY A 408 -4.37 -0.90 6.14
CA GLY A 408 -5.42 -1.22 7.10
C GLY A 408 -6.68 -1.78 6.44
N VAL A 409 -7.14 -1.17 5.34
CA VAL A 409 -8.27 -1.67 4.55
C VAL A 409 -7.96 -3.05 3.93
N ALA A 410 -6.74 -3.25 3.41
CA ALA A 410 -6.34 -4.53 2.85
C ALA A 410 -6.31 -5.65 3.91
N LEU A 411 -5.77 -5.36 5.09
CA LEU A 411 -5.73 -6.30 6.22
C LEU A 411 -7.15 -6.60 6.75
N TRP A 412 -8.00 -5.59 6.89
CA TRP A 412 -9.40 -5.76 7.31
C TRP A 412 -10.20 -6.63 6.32
N ARG A 413 -10.05 -6.38 5.02
CA ARG A 413 -10.66 -7.23 3.98
C ARG A 413 -10.11 -8.67 3.99
N ARG A 414 -8.87 -8.87 4.42
CA ARG A 414 -8.28 -10.22 4.58
C ARG A 414 -8.86 -10.92 5.80
N SER A 415 -8.99 -10.24 6.94
CA SER A 415 -9.58 -10.82 8.16
C SER A 415 -11.04 -11.19 7.97
N GLU A 416 -11.84 -10.35 7.30
CA GLU A 416 -13.25 -10.67 7.00
C GLU A 416 -13.42 -11.86 6.06
N ARG A 417 -12.45 -12.09 5.16
CA ARG A 417 -12.47 -13.26 4.27
C ARG A 417 -12.21 -14.55 5.04
N VAL A 418 -11.14 -14.57 5.83
CA VAL A 418 -10.79 -15.74 6.66
C VAL A 418 -11.91 -16.08 7.65
N ALA A 419 -12.54 -15.06 8.26
CA ALA A 419 -13.67 -15.27 9.16
C ALA A 419 -14.88 -15.89 8.44
N ARG A 420 -15.20 -15.45 7.22
CA ARG A 420 -16.28 -16.04 6.41
C ARG A 420 -15.99 -17.49 6.01
N GLU A 421 -14.75 -17.78 5.59
CA GLU A 421 -14.33 -19.14 5.22
C GLU A 421 -14.44 -20.10 6.41
N SER A 422 -13.93 -19.72 7.58
CA SER A 422 -14.06 -20.53 8.80
C SER A 422 -15.51 -20.76 9.17
N ARG A 423 -16.37 -19.75 9.00
CA ARG A 423 -17.78 -19.83 9.40
C ARG A 423 -18.58 -20.83 8.55
N VAL A 424 -18.24 -20.99 7.27
CA VAL A 424 -18.85 -22.03 6.41
C VAL A 424 -18.58 -23.43 6.99
N LEU A 425 -17.35 -23.68 7.43
CA LEU A 425 -16.96 -24.98 8.03
C LEU A 425 -17.59 -25.20 9.41
N ASP A 426 -17.68 -24.14 10.22
CA ASP A 426 -18.34 -24.19 11.52
C ASP A 426 -19.82 -24.57 11.38
N LEU A 427 -20.53 -23.99 10.41
CA LEU A 427 -21.95 -24.29 10.16
C LEU A 427 -22.15 -25.72 9.62
N ASP A 428 -21.26 -26.22 8.77
CA ASP A 428 -21.29 -27.63 8.30
C ASP A 428 -21.11 -28.60 9.47
N THR A 429 -20.38 -28.20 10.52
CA THR A 429 -20.23 -29.01 11.74
C THR A 429 -21.41 -28.84 12.70
N GLU A 430 -21.91 -27.62 12.89
CA GLU A 430 -23.01 -27.29 13.79
C GLU A 430 -24.30 -28.03 13.41
N ARG A 431 -24.55 -28.26 12.11
CA ARG A 431 -25.75 -28.99 11.64
C ARG A 431 -25.91 -30.38 12.24
N ALA A 432 -24.80 -31.06 12.54
CA ALA A 432 -24.83 -32.41 13.09
C ALA A 432 -25.39 -32.42 14.53
N THR A 433 -25.28 -31.29 15.23
CA THR A 433 -25.71 -31.14 16.63
C THR A 433 -27.22 -30.94 16.80
N PHE A 434 -27.95 -30.66 15.72
CA PHE A 434 -29.41 -30.49 15.76
C PHE A 434 -30.19 -31.81 15.75
N ARG A 435 -29.49 -32.95 15.82
CA ARG A 435 -30.07 -34.28 15.84
C ARG A 435 -29.77 -34.95 17.19
N PRO A 436 -30.76 -35.56 17.86
CA PRO A 436 -32.19 -35.53 17.52
C PRO A 436 -32.82 -34.12 17.67
N PRO A 437 -34.01 -33.86 17.10
CA PRO A 437 -34.68 -32.58 17.25
C PRO A 437 -34.92 -32.25 18.73
N ASP A 438 -34.47 -31.06 19.15
CA ASP A 438 -34.58 -30.61 20.54
C ASP A 438 -35.20 -29.20 20.60
N PRO A 439 -36.34 -29.01 21.30
CA PRO A 439 -36.92 -27.71 21.58
C PRO A 439 -35.93 -26.65 22.09
N ALA A 440 -34.95 -27.05 22.93
CA ALA A 440 -33.96 -26.13 23.48
C ALA A 440 -33.01 -25.55 22.41
N ARG A 441 -32.92 -26.19 21.24
CA ARG A 441 -32.06 -25.79 20.11
C ARG A 441 -32.79 -24.95 19.06
N LEU A 442 -34.09 -24.67 19.21
CA LEU A 442 -34.88 -23.92 18.21
C LEU A 442 -34.24 -22.58 17.82
N GLN A 443 -33.70 -21.82 18.77
CA GLN A 443 -33.03 -20.55 18.47
C GLN A 443 -31.70 -20.75 17.72
N ALA A 444 -30.97 -21.83 18.00
CA ALA A 444 -29.74 -22.16 17.26
C ALA A 444 -30.07 -22.59 15.82
N ILE A 445 -31.10 -23.42 15.65
CA ILE A 445 -31.60 -23.84 14.33
C ILE A 445 -32.05 -22.63 13.49
N ASP A 446 -32.80 -21.69 14.07
CA ASP A 446 -33.27 -20.49 13.36
C ASP A 446 -32.12 -19.59 12.89
N ARG A 447 -31.09 -19.44 13.74
CA ARG A 447 -29.87 -18.71 13.39
C ARG A 447 -29.10 -19.41 12.28
N TRP A 448 -28.90 -20.72 12.40
CA TRP A 448 -28.21 -21.52 11.40
C TRP A 448 -28.90 -21.44 10.05
N LEU A 449 -30.23 -21.60 9.98
CA LEU A 449 -31.00 -21.52 8.74
C LEU A 449 -30.85 -20.15 8.06
N SER A 450 -30.88 -19.08 8.85
CA SER A 450 -30.72 -17.71 8.34
C SER A 450 -29.30 -17.47 7.81
N GLU A 451 -28.29 -18.01 8.49
CA GLU A 451 -26.88 -17.81 8.14
C GLU A 451 -26.44 -18.68 6.96
N ALA A 452 -26.84 -19.94 6.94
CA ALA A 452 -26.59 -20.87 5.84
C ALA A 452 -27.18 -20.32 4.52
N ALA A 453 -28.43 -19.86 4.53
CA ALA A 453 -29.06 -19.26 3.34
C ALA A 453 -28.28 -18.05 2.81
N ARG A 454 -27.80 -17.16 3.69
CA ARG A 454 -26.99 -15.99 3.29
C ARG A 454 -25.63 -16.37 2.70
N LEU A 455 -24.99 -17.42 3.21
CA LEU A 455 -23.70 -17.87 2.70
C LEU A 455 -23.84 -18.59 1.36
N VAL A 456 -24.90 -19.41 1.21
CA VAL A 456 -25.24 -20.07 -0.06
C VAL A 456 -25.57 -19.04 -1.14
N GLU A 457 -26.35 -18.00 -0.84
CA GLU A 457 -26.66 -16.91 -1.78
C GLU A 457 -25.39 -16.19 -2.27
N ARG A 458 -24.34 -16.13 -1.43
CA ARG A 458 -23.05 -15.50 -1.73
C ARG A 458 -21.98 -16.49 -2.18
N ARG A 459 -22.36 -17.69 -2.61
CA ARG A 459 -21.44 -18.76 -3.03
C ARG A 459 -20.35 -18.27 -3.97
N ASP A 460 -20.73 -17.62 -5.06
CA ASP A 460 -19.78 -17.19 -6.10
C ASP A 460 -18.77 -16.17 -5.56
N GLU A 461 -19.22 -15.25 -4.69
CA GLU A 461 -18.35 -14.26 -4.05
C GLU A 461 -17.32 -14.92 -3.12
N ILE A 462 -17.76 -15.92 -2.35
CA ILE A 462 -16.90 -16.66 -1.41
C ILE A 462 -15.87 -17.48 -2.17
N LEU A 463 -16.29 -18.23 -3.20
CA LEU A 463 -15.40 -19.07 -4.00
C LEU A 463 -14.41 -18.25 -4.83
N ALA A 464 -14.83 -17.10 -5.38
CA ALA A 464 -13.92 -16.18 -6.08
C ALA A 464 -12.84 -15.62 -5.15
N GLY A 465 -13.15 -15.39 -3.87
CA GLY A 465 -12.23 -14.86 -2.87
C GLY A 465 -11.29 -15.88 -2.22
N ALA A 466 -11.59 -17.18 -2.33
CA ALA A 466 -10.86 -18.26 -1.66
C ALA A 466 -9.53 -18.59 -2.36
N ALA A 467 -8.54 -19.03 -1.56
CA ALA A 467 -7.31 -19.62 -2.08
C ALA A 467 -7.59 -20.95 -2.80
N ASP A 468 -6.81 -21.25 -3.85
CA ASP A 468 -7.04 -22.42 -4.71
C ASP A 468 -7.09 -23.75 -3.93
N GLU A 469 -6.21 -23.91 -2.93
CA GLU A 469 -6.15 -25.08 -2.05
C GLU A 469 -7.45 -25.30 -1.24
N ARG A 470 -8.14 -24.22 -0.87
CA ARG A 470 -9.32 -24.25 0.00
C ARG A 470 -10.64 -24.19 -0.78
N ARG A 471 -10.59 -23.80 -2.06
CA ARG A 471 -11.78 -23.60 -2.90
C ARG A 471 -12.61 -24.88 -3.07
N ALA A 472 -11.96 -26.04 -3.22
CA ALA A 472 -12.66 -27.32 -3.34
C ALA A 472 -13.37 -27.72 -2.03
N GLU A 473 -12.70 -27.54 -0.89
CA GLU A 473 -13.26 -27.80 0.44
C GLU A 473 -14.48 -26.90 0.72
N LEU A 474 -14.34 -25.59 0.45
CA LEU A 474 -15.41 -24.60 0.61
C LEU A 474 -16.59 -24.85 -0.33
N SER A 475 -16.34 -25.21 -1.60
CA SER A 475 -17.44 -25.55 -2.51
C SER A 475 -18.21 -26.76 -1.98
N GLY A 476 -17.51 -27.82 -1.58
CA GLY A 476 -18.17 -29.01 -1.03
C GLY A 476 -18.97 -28.71 0.25
N ALA A 477 -18.48 -27.82 1.12
CA ALA A 477 -19.21 -27.38 2.31
C ALA A 477 -20.45 -26.55 1.95
N LEU A 478 -20.36 -25.63 0.99
CA LEU A 478 -21.51 -24.84 0.52
C LEU A 478 -22.57 -25.71 -0.18
N ASP A 479 -22.16 -26.68 -0.99
CA ASP A 479 -23.07 -27.64 -1.63
C ASP A 479 -23.83 -28.46 -0.57
N ARG A 480 -23.14 -28.89 0.50
CA ARG A 480 -23.78 -29.57 1.63
C ARG A 480 -24.75 -28.65 2.36
N LEU A 481 -24.32 -27.43 2.71
CA LEU A 481 -25.18 -26.45 3.38
C LEU A 481 -26.48 -26.23 2.60
N ASP A 482 -26.40 -26.02 1.29
CA ASP A 482 -27.57 -25.81 0.42
C ASP A 482 -28.51 -27.03 0.44
N SER A 483 -27.96 -28.23 0.26
CA SER A 483 -28.75 -29.48 0.33
C SER A 483 -29.39 -29.71 1.70
N ASP A 484 -28.75 -29.25 2.77
CA ASP A 484 -29.21 -29.50 4.14
C ASP A 484 -30.26 -28.52 4.63
N VAL A 485 -30.46 -27.37 3.96
CA VAL A 485 -31.41 -26.33 4.39
C VAL A 485 -32.79 -26.93 4.64
N ASP A 486 -33.29 -27.75 3.71
CA ASP A 486 -34.61 -28.37 3.84
C ASP A 486 -34.64 -29.45 4.92
N SER A 487 -33.55 -30.22 5.09
CA SER A 487 -33.44 -31.17 6.20
C SER A 487 -33.50 -30.48 7.56
N VAL A 488 -32.81 -29.35 7.73
CA VAL A 488 -32.78 -28.58 8.97
C VAL A 488 -34.11 -27.84 9.20
N ARG A 489 -34.79 -27.39 8.14
CA ARG A 489 -36.18 -26.89 8.23
C ARG A 489 -37.14 -27.95 8.75
N ARG A 490 -37.02 -29.20 8.31
CA ARG A 490 -37.80 -30.32 8.85
C ARG A 490 -37.50 -30.53 10.34
N LEU A 491 -36.23 -30.57 10.74
CA LEU A 491 -35.83 -30.67 12.17
C LEU A 491 -36.41 -29.54 13.03
N ARG A 492 -36.45 -28.30 12.50
CA ARG A 492 -37.07 -27.15 13.17
C ARG A 492 -38.57 -27.37 13.41
N LEU A 493 -39.30 -27.87 12.42
CA LEU A 493 -40.73 -28.13 12.53
C LEU A 493 -41.02 -29.21 13.58
N GLU A 494 -40.21 -30.26 13.62
CA GLU A 494 -40.33 -31.30 14.66
C GLU A 494 -39.97 -30.79 16.05
N ALA A 495 -38.88 -30.04 16.20
CA ALA A 495 -38.54 -29.45 17.49
C ALA A 495 -39.68 -28.53 18.01
N ARG A 496 -40.40 -27.83 17.11
CA ARG A 496 -41.61 -27.07 17.47
C ARG A 496 -42.78 -27.99 17.82
N ARG A 497 -42.97 -29.10 17.12
CA ARG A 497 -43.98 -30.10 17.46
C ARG A 497 -43.71 -30.67 18.84
N PHE A 498 -42.46 -31.03 19.15
CA PHE A 498 -42.06 -31.54 20.46
C PHE A 498 -42.25 -30.51 21.57
N ASP A 499 -41.94 -29.23 21.32
CA ASP A 499 -42.19 -28.16 22.30
C ASP A 499 -43.69 -28.00 22.62
N ARG A 500 -44.55 -28.09 21.59
CA ARG A 500 -46.01 -28.10 21.79
C ARG A 500 -46.47 -29.31 22.59
N GLU A 501 -45.97 -30.49 22.25
CA GLU A 501 -46.33 -31.74 22.93
C GLU A 501 -45.87 -31.73 24.38
N ASN A 502 -44.64 -31.30 24.67
CA ASN A 502 -44.09 -31.19 26.03
C ASN A 502 -44.92 -30.25 26.94
N ARG A 503 -45.63 -29.28 26.34
CA ARG A 503 -46.54 -28.34 27.04
C ARG A 503 -47.99 -28.79 27.04
N SER A 504 -48.31 -29.94 26.46
CA SER A 504 -49.67 -30.45 26.37
C SER A 504 -50.23 -30.80 27.76
N PRO A 505 -51.57 -30.71 27.94
CA PRO A 505 -52.22 -31.19 29.15
C PRO A 505 -51.96 -32.69 29.42
N ALA A 506 -51.76 -33.50 28.38
CA ALA A 506 -51.45 -34.92 28.49
C ALA A 506 -50.13 -35.16 29.23
N TRP A 507 -49.07 -34.43 28.88
CA TRP A 507 -47.80 -34.48 29.61
C TRP A 507 -47.94 -33.99 31.05
N ALA A 508 -48.65 -32.88 31.29
CA ALA A 508 -48.88 -32.38 32.65
C ALA A 508 -49.69 -33.36 33.52
N ALA A 509 -50.62 -34.12 32.92
CA ALA A 509 -51.36 -35.18 33.60
C ALA A 509 -50.48 -36.39 33.89
N ALA A 510 -49.74 -36.88 32.88
CA ALA A 510 -48.82 -38.01 33.02
C ALA A 510 -47.77 -37.77 34.09
N ARG A 511 -47.11 -36.60 34.09
CA ARG A 511 -46.10 -36.23 35.10
C ARG A 511 -46.64 -36.27 36.52
N ARG A 512 -47.78 -35.63 36.76
CA ARG A 512 -48.40 -35.63 38.09
C ARG A 512 -48.74 -37.05 38.52
N ALA A 513 -49.33 -37.82 37.62
CA ALA A 513 -49.75 -39.18 37.89
C ALA A 513 -48.58 -40.15 38.15
N ILE A 514 -47.44 -39.97 37.47
CA ILE A 514 -46.22 -40.75 37.67
C ILE A 514 -45.55 -40.35 39.00
N ALA A 515 -45.43 -39.05 39.27
CA ALA A 515 -44.81 -38.54 40.49
C ALA A 515 -45.57 -38.91 41.77
N THR A 516 -46.89 -39.10 41.70
CA THR A 516 -47.69 -39.56 42.85
C THR A 516 -47.83 -41.07 42.94
N SER A 517 -47.21 -41.84 42.03
CA SER A 517 -47.35 -43.29 42.01
C SER A 517 -46.25 -43.96 42.82
N ASP A 518 -46.64 -44.82 43.78
CA ASP A 518 -45.72 -45.65 44.55
C ASP A 518 -44.85 -46.54 43.64
N ARG A 519 -45.40 -46.96 42.49
CA ARG A 519 -44.72 -47.81 41.50
C ARG A 519 -43.47 -47.17 40.90
N TYR A 520 -43.43 -45.84 40.81
CA TYR A 520 -42.29 -45.09 40.28
C TYR A 520 -41.51 -44.36 41.37
N ALA A 521 -41.75 -44.70 42.65
CA ALA A 521 -41.01 -44.15 43.81
C ALA A 521 -40.88 -42.61 43.82
N GLY A 522 -41.93 -41.90 43.38
CA GLY A 522 -41.91 -40.43 43.35
C GLY A 522 -41.15 -39.80 42.17
N LEU A 523 -40.93 -40.54 41.07
CA LEU A 523 -40.21 -40.05 39.89
C LEU A 523 -40.78 -38.74 39.33
N ASP A 524 -40.03 -37.63 39.46
CA ASP A 524 -40.30 -36.39 38.73
C ASP A 524 -39.76 -36.49 37.30
N LEU A 525 -40.57 -37.07 36.44
CA LEU A 525 -40.25 -37.23 35.02
C LEU A 525 -40.40 -35.88 34.31
N SER A 526 -39.31 -35.31 33.79
CA SER A 526 -39.39 -34.20 32.84
C SER A 526 -39.94 -34.67 31.49
N PRO A 527 -40.64 -33.81 30.72
CA PRO A 527 -41.06 -34.16 29.36
C PRO A 527 -39.87 -34.64 28.53
N GLN A 528 -39.99 -35.81 27.94
CA GLN A 528 -38.97 -36.41 27.10
C GLN A 528 -39.24 -36.00 25.64
N SER A 529 -38.33 -35.21 25.07
CA SER A 529 -38.46 -34.71 23.69
C SER A 529 -38.67 -35.85 22.70
N GLY A 530 -39.71 -35.74 21.87
CA GLY A 530 -40.07 -36.75 20.88
C GLY A 530 -41.05 -37.81 21.37
N LEU A 531 -41.49 -37.77 22.63
CA LEU A 531 -42.51 -38.66 23.18
C LEU A 531 -43.82 -37.93 23.48
N ARG A 532 -44.95 -38.60 23.24
CA ARG A 532 -46.30 -38.14 23.62
C ARG A 532 -46.98 -39.18 24.51
N PRO A 533 -47.42 -38.85 25.74
CA PRO A 533 -48.17 -39.78 26.57
C PRO A 533 -49.49 -40.14 25.90
N ILE A 534 -49.77 -41.43 25.75
CA ILE A 534 -51.02 -41.94 25.17
C ILE A 534 -51.96 -42.52 26.24
N GLY A 535 -51.47 -42.77 27.45
CA GLY A 535 -52.28 -43.22 28.58
C GLY A 535 -51.57 -44.30 29.38
N ARG A 536 -52.36 -45.05 30.16
CA ARG A 536 -51.89 -46.26 30.83
C ARG A 536 -52.48 -47.47 30.12
N ASP A 537 -51.65 -48.49 29.95
CA ASP A 537 -52.14 -49.79 29.51
C ASP A 537 -53.14 -50.34 30.55
N PRO A 538 -54.37 -50.72 30.16
CA PRO A 538 -55.38 -51.17 31.12
C PRO A 538 -55.03 -52.46 31.86
N ALA A 539 -54.22 -53.34 31.25
CA ALA A 539 -53.86 -54.62 31.84
C ALA A 539 -52.71 -54.48 32.85
N THR A 540 -51.69 -53.71 32.50
CA THR A 540 -50.48 -53.57 33.33
C THR A 540 -50.53 -52.35 34.24
N GLY A 541 -51.28 -51.32 33.87
CA GLY A 541 -51.30 -50.01 34.52
C GLY A 541 -50.04 -49.16 34.29
N LEU A 542 -49.11 -49.62 33.45
CA LEU A 542 -47.90 -48.88 33.09
C LEU A 542 -48.22 -47.77 32.10
N TRP A 543 -47.47 -46.66 32.17
CA TRP A 543 -47.64 -45.54 31.26
C TRP A 543 -47.01 -45.81 29.91
N GLU A 544 -47.72 -45.43 28.85
CA GLU A 544 -47.31 -45.59 27.46
C GLU A 544 -47.18 -44.25 26.76
N PHE A 545 -46.20 -44.18 25.85
CA PHE A 545 -45.81 -42.98 25.14
C PHE A 545 -45.54 -43.29 23.68
N LEU A 546 -46.13 -42.53 22.77
CA LEU A 546 -45.85 -42.64 21.35
C LEU A 546 -44.57 -41.90 20.98
N HIS A 547 -43.69 -42.55 20.21
CA HIS A 547 -42.51 -41.93 19.64
C HIS A 547 -42.84 -41.20 18.32
N LEU A 548 -42.86 -39.87 18.38
CA LEU A 548 -43.41 -38.98 17.35
C LEU A 548 -42.67 -39.05 16.00
N MET A 549 -41.36 -39.36 16.02
CA MET A 549 -40.54 -39.48 14.80
C MET A 549 -40.78 -40.78 14.02
N SER A 550 -41.54 -41.71 14.59
CA SER A 550 -41.85 -43.00 13.98
C SER A 550 -43.30 -43.11 13.46
N THR A 551 -44.06 -42.01 13.45
CA THR A 551 -45.46 -41.95 13.01
C THR A 551 -45.73 -40.69 12.16
N ASP A 552 -46.80 -40.73 11.36
CA ASP A 552 -47.23 -39.61 10.48
C ASP A 552 -48.43 -38.81 11.08
N ASP A 553 -48.93 -39.20 12.27
CA ASP A 553 -50.05 -38.62 13.03
C ASP A 553 -51.42 -38.53 12.32
N ASP A 554 -52.30 -39.49 12.66
CA ASP A 554 -53.75 -39.32 12.91
C ASP A 554 -54.38 -40.60 13.52
N ASP A 555 -53.78 -41.78 13.31
CA ASP A 555 -54.11 -43.03 14.04
C ASP A 555 -52.90 -43.50 14.88
N ALA A 556 -52.89 -43.06 16.14
CA ALA A 556 -51.71 -42.95 17.00
C ALA A 556 -51.20 -44.26 17.63
N GLU A 557 -52.04 -45.28 17.82
CA GLU A 557 -51.62 -46.49 18.56
C GLU A 557 -51.01 -47.58 17.68
N HIS A 558 -51.34 -47.61 16.37
CA HIS A 558 -50.96 -48.73 15.50
C HIS A 558 -49.85 -48.40 14.49
N SER A 559 -49.41 -47.14 14.40
CA SER A 559 -48.51 -46.67 13.34
C SER A 559 -47.10 -46.30 13.79
N GLY A 560 -46.92 -45.88 15.04
CA GLY A 560 -45.62 -45.49 15.61
C GLY A 560 -45.11 -46.47 16.67
N ILE A 561 -43.87 -46.28 17.10
CA ILE A 561 -43.29 -47.05 18.21
C ILE A 561 -43.94 -46.55 19.50
N VAL A 562 -44.62 -47.47 20.19
CA VAL A 562 -45.13 -47.23 21.55
C VAL A 562 -44.03 -47.61 22.53
N MET A 563 -43.71 -46.68 23.43
CA MET A 563 -42.71 -46.80 24.49
C MET A 563 -43.43 -46.97 25.83
N VAL A 564 -43.13 -48.05 26.53
CA VAL A 564 -43.64 -48.32 27.88
C VAL A 564 -42.63 -47.81 28.90
N LEU A 565 -43.09 -47.02 29.88
CA LEU A 565 -42.27 -46.60 31.02
C LEU A 565 -42.27 -47.71 32.08
N VAL A 566 -41.21 -48.51 32.12
CA VAL A 566 -41.04 -49.57 33.12
C VAL A 566 -40.47 -48.98 34.42
N PRO A 567 -40.93 -49.46 35.59
CA PRO A 567 -40.40 -49.01 36.87
C PRO A 567 -38.94 -49.47 37.03
N GLY A 568 -38.13 -48.65 37.68
CA GLY A 568 -36.78 -49.04 38.10
C GLY A 568 -36.81 -49.93 39.33
N GLY A 569 -35.68 -50.56 39.63
CA GLY A 569 -35.54 -51.40 40.82
C GLY A 569 -34.36 -52.36 40.75
N ALA A 570 -34.17 -53.09 41.85
CA ALA A 570 -33.18 -54.14 41.93
C ALA A 570 -33.69 -55.40 41.22
N ALA A 571 -32.87 -55.99 40.35
CA ALA A 571 -33.16 -57.24 39.67
C ALA A 571 -31.94 -58.16 39.73
N TRP A 572 -32.16 -59.47 39.65
CA TRP A 572 -31.09 -60.44 39.51
C TRP A 572 -30.94 -60.87 38.05
N ILE A 573 -29.68 -61.03 37.62
CA ILE A 573 -29.28 -61.42 36.27
C ILE A 573 -28.34 -62.63 36.37
N GLY A 574 -28.51 -63.62 35.49
CA GLY A 574 -27.75 -64.89 35.54
C GLY A 574 -28.14 -65.85 36.70
N ALA A 575 -28.07 -67.17 36.48
CA ALA A 575 -28.72 -68.20 37.30
C ALA A 575 -27.71 -69.12 37.97
N LYS A 576 -28.15 -69.73 39.05
CA LYS A 576 -27.48 -70.85 39.69
C LYS A 576 -28.04 -72.18 39.22
N SER A 577 -27.20 -73.21 39.24
CA SER A 577 -27.57 -74.59 38.89
C SER A 577 -28.43 -75.25 39.95
N HIS A 578 -28.17 -74.94 41.23
CA HIS A 578 -28.87 -75.51 42.38
C HIS A 578 -29.34 -74.40 43.35
N PRO A 579 -30.47 -74.55 44.06
CA PRO A 579 -30.94 -73.55 45.03
C PRO A 579 -29.92 -73.18 46.12
N ASP A 580 -29.04 -74.10 46.48
CA ASP A 580 -28.04 -73.92 47.53
C ASP A 580 -26.72 -73.30 47.05
N ASP A 581 -26.54 -73.12 45.73
CA ASP A 581 -25.32 -72.50 45.21
C ASP A 581 -25.28 -70.99 45.54
N PRO A 582 -24.11 -70.42 45.87
CA PRO A 582 -23.97 -68.98 46.09
C PRO A 582 -24.17 -68.17 44.79
N PRO A 583 -24.81 -66.98 44.84
CA PRO A 583 -25.43 -66.34 46.00
C PRO A 583 -26.70 -67.07 46.45
N VAL A 584 -26.82 -67.33 47.76
CA VAL A 584 -27.96 -68.07 48.34
C VAL A 584 -29.25 -67.27 48.18
N ASP A 585 -29.16 -65.95 48.28
CA ASP A 585 -30.24 -64.97 48.11
C ASP A 585 -30.63 -64.73 46.64
N CYS A 586 -29.85 -65.23 45.68
CA CYS A 586 -30.25 -65.24 44.29
C CYS A 586 -31.44 -66.22 44.14
N PRO A 587 -32.62 -65.79 43.69
CA PRO A 587 -33.76 -66.69 43.56
C PRO A 587 -33.67 -67.61 42.32
N ASN A 588 -32.55 -67.59 41.59
CA ASN A 588 -32.54 -67.93 40.17
C ASN A 588 -32.05 -69.31 39.84
N VAL A 589 -33.02 -70.21 39.95
CA VAL A 589 -33.10 -71.64 39.64
C VAL A 589 -32.95 -72.08 38.19
N ASP A 590 -31.80 -72.56 37.68
CA ASP A 590 -31.78 -73.28 36.39
C ASP A 590 -31.03 -74.63 36.46
N PRO A 591 -31.75 -75.75 36.66
CA PRO A 591 -31.16 -77.08 36.73
C PRO A 591 -30.48 -77.56 35.44
N ALA A 592 -30.79 -76.96 34.28
CA ALA A 592 -30.19 -77.30 33.01
C ALA A 592 -28.87 -76.55 32.76
N LEU A 593 -28.41 -75.74 33.71
CA LEU A 593 -27.16 -74.97 33.63
C LEU A 593 -25.96 -75.91 33.70
N ASP A 594 -25.15 -75.92 32.64
CA ASP A 594 -23.88 -76.66 32.60
C ASP A 594 -22.77 -75.79 33.21
N PRO A 595 -22.28 -76.11 34.43
CA PRO A 595 -21.25 -75.30 35.10
C PRO A 595 -19.91 -75.29 34.34
N THR A 596 -19.68 -76.28 33.48
CA THR A 596 -18.41 -76.44 32.74
C THR A 596 -18.37 -75.63 31.44
N ARG A 597 -19.52 -75.17 30.95
CA ARG A 597 -19.65 -74.30 29.76
C ARG A 597 -19.90 -72.83 30.11
N GLN A 598 -19.83 -72.48 31.40
CA GLN A 598 -20.09 -71.14 31.89
C GLN A 598 -18.94 -70.19 31.51
N GLN A 599 -19.09 -69.45 30.41
CA GLN A 599 -18.18 -68.35 30.04
C GLN A 599 -18.57 -67.01 30.69
N CYS A 600 -19.67 -66.97 31.47
CA CYS A 600 -20.19 -65.76 32.09
C CYS A 600 -19.90 -65.72 33.59
N SER A 601 -19.63 -64.51 34.10
CA SER A 601 -19.71 -64.18 35.53
C SER A 601 -21.09 -64.61 36.06
N GLY A 602 -21.12 -65.44 37.11
CA GLY A 602 -22.35 -66.02 37.68
C GLY A 602 -23.41 -65.00 38.13
N PRO A 603 -24.50 -65.45 38.78
CA PRO A 603 -25.61 -64.61 39.20
C PRO A 603 -25.17 -63.30 39.86
N CYS A 604 -25.72 -62.18 39.39
CA CYS A 604 -25.40 -60.84 39.87
C CYS A 604 -26.67 -60.01 40.11
N ARG A 605 -26.61 -59.15 41.12
CA ARG A 605 -27.69 -58.22 41.42
C ARG A 605 -27.38 -56.88 40.78
N VAL A 606 -28.31 -56.38 39.96
CA VAL A 606 -28.23 -55.09 39.30
C VAL A 606 -29.34 -54.18 39.81
N ASN A 607 -29.15 -52.87 39.69
CA ASN A 607 -30.19 -51.88 39.99
C ASN A 607 -30.40 -51.03 38.74
N LEU A 608 -31.59 -51.10 38.14
CA LEU A 608 -31.93 -50.33 36.94
C LEU A 608 -32.77 -49.11 37.31
N PRO A 609 -32.50 -47.94 36.71
CA PRO A 609 -33.41 -46.79 36.84
C PRO A 609 -34.72 -47.05 36.06
N PRO A 610 -35.79 -46.29 36.33
CA PRO A 610 -36.95 -46.27 35.44
C PRO A 610 -36.53 -45.86 34.02
N LEU A 611 -37.06 -46.54 33.01
CA LEU A 611 -36.63 -46.36 31.62
C LEU A 611 -37.78 -46.64 30.65
N PHE A 612 -37.62 -46.20 29.41
CA PHE A 612 -38.55 -46.47 28.32
C PHE A 612 -38.09 -47.66 27.48
N VAL A 613 -39.00 -48.58 27.18
CA VAL A 613 -38.76 -49.72 26.28
C VAL A 613 -39.86 -49.81 25.24
N ALA A 614 -39.52 -50.18 24.01
CA ALA A 614 -40.51 -50.36 22.96
C ALA A 614 -41.47 -51.52 23.31
N LYS A 615 -42.78 -51.30 23.16
CA LYS A 615 -43.84 -52.28 23.45
C LYS A 615 -43.75 -53.50 22.54
N HIS A 616 -43.32 -53.29 21.29
CA HIS A 616 -43.24 -54.30 20.24
C HIS A 616 -41.88 -54.24 19.53
N GLU A 617 -41.54 -55.30 18.81
CA GLU A 617 -40.44 -55.29 17.84
C GLU A 617 -40.62 -54.17 16.80
N LEU A 618 -39.51 -53.65 16.28
CA LEU A 618 -39.52 -52.59 15.27
C LEU A 618 -40.06 -53.11 13.92
N THR A 619 -41.11 -52.49 13.39
CA THR A 619 -41.69 -52.87 12.09
C THR A 619 -40.89 -52.31 10.91
N ARG A 620 -41.07 -52.90 9.72
CA ARG A 620 -40.46 -52.39 8.48
C ARG A 620 -40.94 -50.97 8.15
N ALA A 621 -42.21 -50.65 8.38
CA ALA A 621 -42.75 -49.32 8.16
C ALA A 621 -42.16 -48.29 9.14
N GLN A 622 -42.09 -48.61 10.43
CA GLN A 622 -41.46 -47.75 11.44
C GLN A 622 -39.98 -47.51 11.10
N TRP A 623 -39.25 -48.55 10.68
CA TRP A 623 -37.85 -48.41 10.24
C TRP A 623 -37.70 -47.54 8.98
N ALA A 624 -38.60 -47.68 8.01
CA ALA A 624 -38.59 -46.84 6.81
C ALA A 624 -38.79 -45.36 7.15
N ARG A 625 -39.67 -45.04 8.10
CA ARG A 625 -39.86 -43.67 8.60
C ARG A 625 -38.65 -43.14 9.36
N ILE A 626 -38.08 -43.94 10.26
CA ILE A 626 -36.83 -43.59 10.97
C ILE A 626 -35.71 -43.28 9.97
N ARG A 627 -35.58 -44.08 8.91
CA ARG A 627 -34.61 -43.83 7.83
C ARG A 627 -34.92 -42.61 6.98
N HIS A 628 -36.21 -42.31 6.74
CA HIS A 628 -36.62 -41.21 5.86
C HIS A 628 -36.16 -39.84 6.37
N TRP A 629 -36.00 -39.67 7.68
CA TRP A 629 -35.43 -38.44 8.27
C TRP A 629 -34.06 -38.04 7.68
N PHE A 630 -33.45 -38.90 6.88
CA PHE A 630 -32.11 -38.75 6.32
C PHE A 630 -32.03 -38.92 4.79
N ASN A 631 -33.16 -39.07 4.08
CA ASN A 631 -33.25 -39.14 2.62
C ASN A 631 -34.32 -38.20 2.07
N ASP A 632 -34.11 -37.60 0.90
CA ASP A 632 -35.02 -36.57 0.36
C ASP A 632 -36.34 -37.08 -0.21
N GLU A 633 -36.46 -38.39 -0.46
CA GLU A 633 -37.71 -39.00 -0.93
C GLU A 633 -38.53 -39.58 0.24
N PRO A 634 -39.86 -39.33 0.28
CA PRO A 634 -40.76 -39.93 1.26
C PRO A 634 -40.61 -41.46 1.28
N PRO A 635 -40.75 -42.10 2.45
CA PRO A 635 -40.51 -43.53 2.55
C PRO A 635 -41.58 -44.24 1.72
N SER A 636 -41.17 -44.93 0.65
CA SER A 636 -42.05 -45.93 0.05
C SER A 636 -42.29 -47.02 1.11
N LEU A 637 -43.56 -47.26 1.44
CA LEU A 637 -43.90 -48.30 2.41
C LEU A 637 -43.36 -49.64 1.88
N PRO A 638 -42.55 -50.35 2.67
CA PRO A 638 -41.98 -51.61 2.24
C PRO A 638 -43.08 -52.66 2.09
N LYS A 639 -42.83 -53.68 1.25
CA LYS A 639 -43.69 -54.87 1.21
C LYS A 639 -43.82 -55.46 2.62
N ASN A 640 -45.06 -55.72 3.03
CA ASN A 640 -45.44 -56.19 4.37
C ASN A 640 -44.99 -55.21 5.48
N PRO A 641 -45.60 -54.01 5.57
CA PRO A 641 -45.15 -52.92 6.43
C PRO A 641 -45.08 -53.29 7.92
N ASP A 642 -45.98 -54.16 8.38
CA ASP A 642 -46.13 -54.54 9.78
C ASP A 642 -45.25 -55.73 10.17
N HIS A 643 -44.49 -56.31 9.24
CA HIS A 643 -43.54 -57.37 9.58
C HIS A 643 -42.34 -56.80 10.34
N PRO A 644 -41.69 -57.62 11.19
CA PRO A 644 -40.50 -57.18 11.91
C PRO A 644 -39.38 -56.82 10.94
N ARG A 645 -38.58 -55.83 11.33
CA ARG A 645 -37.46 -55.38 10.54
C ARG A 645 -36.25 -56.29 10.73
N CYS A 646 -36.10 -57.19 9.78
CA CYS A 646 -34.97 -58.09 9.68
C CYS A 646 -33.89 -57.54 8.72
N GLY A 647 -32.65 -58.05 8.80
CA GLY A 647 -31.64 -57.76 7.79
C GLY A 647 -30.95 -56.41 7.88
N VAL A 648 -30.89 -55.80 9.08
CA VAL A 648 -30.23 -54.49 9.26
C VAL A 648 -28.79 -54.68 9.74
N ASN A 649 -27.87 -53.89 9.19
CA ASN A 649 -26.50 -53.82 9.68
C ASN A 649 -26.48 -53.08 11.03
N GLY A 650 -25.85 -53.65 12.06
CA GLY A 650 -25.83 -53.05 13.40
C GLY A 650 -25.28 -51.61 13.46
N ASN A 651 -24.23 -51.29 12.69
CA ASN A 651 -23.68 -49.93 12.65
C ASN A 651 -24.62 -48.94 11.97
N ASP A 652 -25.42 -49.42 11.02
CA ASP A 652 -26.44 -48.59 10.36
C ASP A 652 -27.65 -48.40 11.28
N LEU A 653 -28.02 -49.43 12.04
CA LEU A 653 -29.08 -49.39 13.04
C LEU A 653 -28.76 -48.38 14.15
N ASP A 654 -27.61 -48.52 14.82
CA ASP A 654 -27.17 -47.63 15.91
C ASP A 654 -27.22 -46.16 15.46
N ARG A 655 -26.61 -45.87 14.30
CA ARG A 655 -26.53 -44.52 13.75
C ARG A 655 -27.90 -43.89 13.51
N HIS A 656 -28.88 -44.66 13.04
CA HIS A 656 -30.22 -44.15 12.75
C HIS A 656 -31.07 -44.00 14.02
N LEU A 657 -30.96 -44.94 14.96
CA LEU A 657 -31.66 -44.87 16.24
C LEU A 657 -31.19 -43.67 17.07
N GLU A 658 -29.88 -43.46 17.21
CA GLU A 658 -29.32 -42.33 17.97
C GLU A 658 -29.83 -40.98 17.45
N ARG A 659 -29.95 -40.83 16.14
CA ARG A 659 -30.42 -39.59 15.50
C ARG A 659 -31.90 -39.30 15.73
N VAL A 660 -32.69 -40.29 16.11
CA VAL A 660 -34.10 -40.11 16.51
C VAL A 660 -34.29 -40.19 18.02
N GLY A 661 -33.21 -40.24 18.81
CA GLY A 661 -33.28 -40.29 20.27
C GLY A 661 -33.60 -41.68 20.84
N LEU A 662 -33.38 -42.74 20.06
CA LEU A 662 -33.53 -44.13 20.49
C LEU A 662 -32.16 -44.82 20.58
N ARG A 663 -32.10 -45.92 21.32
CA ARG A 663 -30.95 -46.82 21.33
C ARG A 663 -31.40 -48.25 21.48
N LEU A 664 -30.51 -49.18 21.15
CA LEU A 664 -30.70 -50.56 21.55
C LEU A 664 -30.61 -50.69 23.09
N PRO A 665 -31.40 -51.60 23.69
CA PRO A 665 -31.27 -51.93 25.10
C PRO A 665 -29.92 -52.59 25.38
N THR A 666 -29.43 -52.49 26.59
CA THR A 666 -28.28 -53.31 27.05
C THR A 666 -28.71 -54.75 27.27
N GLU A 667 -27.79 -55.70 27.30
CA GLU A 667 -28.12 -57.10 27.62
C GLU A 667 -28.78 -57.24 29.00
N ILE A 668 -28.32 -56.44 29.97
CA ILE A 668 -28.89 -56.34 31.32
C ILE A 668 -30.35 -55.91 31.27
N GLU A 669 -30.60 -54.79 30.58
CA GLU A 669 -31.93 -54.22 30.40
C GLU A 669 -32.85 -55.21 29.69
N TRP A 670 -32.39 -55.83 28.60
CA TRP A 670 -33.15 -56.82 27.86
C TRP A 670 -33.54 -58.02 28.71
N GLU A 671 -32.61 -58.56 29.51
CA GLU A 671 -32.90 -59.68 30.41
C GLU A 671 -33.96 -59.30 31.45
N VAL A 672 -33.88 -58.09 32.02
CA VAL A 672 -34.88 -57.62 32.98
C VAL A 672 -36.25 -57.40 32.30
N PHE A 673 -36.29 -56.84 31.09
CA PHE A 673 -37.53 -56.64 30.34
C PHE A 673 -38.17 -57.96 29.93
N ALA A 674 -37.38 -58.92 29.48
CA ALA A 674 -37.87 -60.25 29.12
C ALA A 674 -38.50 -60.96 30.32
N ARG A 675 -38.02 -60.70 31.54
CA ARG A 675 -38.60 -61.24 32.78
C ARG A 675 -39.89 -60.58 33.18
N ALA A 676 -39.89 -59.25 33.16
CA ALA A 676 -40.98 -58.44 33.69
C ALA A 676 -41.46 -58.89 35.10
N GLY A 677 -40.53 -59.26 35.98
CA GLY A 677 -40.84 -59.68 37.36
C GLY A 677 -41.28 -61.14 37.53
N THR A 678 -41.18 -61.99 36.51
CA THR A 678 -41.54 -63.43 36.62
C THR A 678 -40.43 -64.29 37.23
N THR A 679 -40.86 -65.39 37.85
CA THR A 679 -39.99 -66.40 38.48
C THR A 679 -39.92 -67.72 37.70
N THR A 680 -40.39 -67.74 36.47
CA THR A 680 -40.43 -68.96 35.64
C THR A 680 -39.35 -68.91 34.57
N ARG A 681 -38.99 -70.06 34.00
CA ARG A 681 -37.95 -70.17 32.95
C ARG A 681 -38.26 -69.28 31.74
N PHE A 682 -39.53 -69.05 31.45
CA PHE A 682 -40.03 -68.03 30.54
C PHE A 682 -41.09 -67.21 31.28
N TYR A 683 -41.34 -65.95 30.89
CA TYR A 683 -42.43 -65.18 31.52
C TYR A 683 -43.82 -65.83 31.37
N SER A 684 -43.99 -66.74 30.41
CA SER A 684 -45.21 -67.50 30.15
C SER A 684 -45.33 -68.79 30.96
N GLY A 685 -44.24 -69.27 31.59
CA GLY A 685 -44.18 -70.56 32.28
C GLY A 685 -42.81 -71.23 32.21
N ASP A 686 -42.69 -72.44 32.75
CA ASP A 686 -41.41 -73.16 32.79
C ASP A 686 -41.11 -73.99 31.52
N ASP A 687 -42.14 -74.26 30.71
CA ASP A 687 -42.06 -75.12 29.52
C ASP A 687 -42.00 -74.31 28.22
N LEU A 688 -41.31 -74.85 27.20
CA LEU A 688 -41.23 -74.24 25.87
C LEU A 688 -42.59 -74.07 25.19
N GLU A 689 -43.52 -75.01 25.41
CA GLU A 689 -44.88 -74.94 24.86
C GLU A 689 -45.67 -73.73 25.38
N SER A 690 -45.30 -73.22 26.57
CA SER A 690 -45.94 -72.02 27.14
C SER A 690 -45.70 -70.77 26.28
N LEU A 691 -44.65 -70.73 25.45
CA LEU A 691 -44.35 -69.59 24.58
C LEU A 691 -45.29 -69.48 23.36
N ALA A 692 -46.02 -70.54 23.00
CA ALA A 692 -46.77 -70.59 21.75
C ALA A 692 -47.87 -69.52 21.62
N SER A 693 -48.38 -69.01 22.75
CA SER A 693 -49.39 -67.94 22.81
C SER A 693 -48.80 -66.56 23.11
N PHE A 694 -47.48 -66.45 23.28
CA PHE A 694 -46.81 -65.23 23.74
C PHE A 694 -45.68 -64.78 22.80
N GLU A 695 -45.12 -65.68 22.00
CA GLU A 695 -43.98 -65.40 21.13
C GLU A 695 -44.23 -65.78 19.67
N ASN A 696 -43.84 -64.88 18.79
CA ASN A 696 -43.75 -65.10 17.35
C ASN A 696 -42.53 -65.99 17.02
N VAL A 697 -42.63 -67.29 17.31
CA VAL A 697 -41.61 -68.27 16.92
C VAL A 697 -41.68 -68.47 15.41
N ALA A 698 -40.56 -68.25 14.71
CA ALA A 698 -40.50 -68.44 13.26
C ALA A 698 -40.74 -69.92 12.91
N SER A 699 -41.83 -70.21 12.18
CA SER A 699 -41.99 -71.50 11.50
C SER A 699 -41.20 -71.51 10.19
N GLU A 700 -41.02 -72.67 9.56
CA GLU A 700 -40.35 -72.86 8.24
C GLU A 700 -40.87 -71.92 7.12
N SER A 701 -41.98 -71.22 7.36
CA SER A 701 -42.70 -70.30 6.49
C SER A 701 -42.18 -68.84 6.51
N GLY A 702 -41.20 -68.50 7.36
CA GLY A 702 -40.63 -67.15 7.49
C GLY A 702 -41.30 -66.26 8.56
N PRO A 703 -40.80 -65.01 8.76
CA PRO A 703 -41.27 -64.12 9.82
C PRO A 703 -42.70 -63.64 9.56
N ARG A 704 -43.57 -63.76 10.58
CA ARG A 704 -44.98 -63.33 10.53
C ARG A 704 -45.11 -61.84 10.84
N ALA A 705 -46.24 -61.23 10.48
CA ALA A 705 -46.56 -59.84 10.85
C ALA A 705 -46.47 -59.65 12.38
N ILE A 706 -45.96 -58.50 12.82
CA ILE A 706 -46.07 -58.08 14.22
C ILE A 706 -47.55 -57.85 14.47
N ASP A 707 -48.07 -58.48 15.51
CA ASP A 707 -49.44 -58.25 15.90
C ASP A 707 -49.51 -57.11 16.92
N ILE A 708 -49.76 -55.90 16.42
CA ILE A 708 -49.97 -54.70 17.23
C ILE A 708 -51.36 -54.74 17.93
N GLY A 709 -52.10 -55.85 17.85
CA GLY A 709 -53.50 -55.98 18.28
C GLY A 709 -53.95 -57.36 18.81
N GLY A 710 -53.04 -58.25 19.25
CA GLY A 710 -53.41 -59.28 20.25
C GLY A 710 -53.48 -60.77 19.87
N ARG A 711 -52.82 -61.25 18.82
CA ARG A 711 -52.61 -62.70 18.59
C ARG A 711 -51.65 -63.34 19.59
N HIS A 712 -50.66 -62.59 20.05
CA HIS A 712 -49.80 -63.00 21.16
C HIS A 712 -50.13 -62.19 22.41
N SER A 713 -50.02 -62.81 23.58
CA SER A 713 -50.19 -62.13 24.85
C SER A 713 -48.89 -61.44 25.27
N PRO A 714 -48.94 -60.25 25.91
CA PRO A 714 -47.74 -59.60 26.41
C PRO A 714 -47.22 -60.28 27.68
N ASN A 715 -45.98 -59.97 28.04
CA ASN A 715 -45.45 -60.26 29.38
C ASN A 715 -46.13 -59.35 30.46
N PRO A 716 -45.85 -59.55 31.76
CA PRO A 716 -46.49 -58.75 32.82
C PRO A 716 -46.24 -57.24 32.78
N TRP A 717 -45.27 -56.77 31.98
CA TRP A 717 -45.00 -55.34 31.75
C TRP A 717 -45.58 -54.84 30.42
N GLY A 718 -46.36 -55.65 29.72
CA GLY A 718 -47.07 -55.22 28.51
C GLY A 718 -46.20 -55.30 27.25
N LEU A 719 -45.05 -55.99 27.32
CA LEU A 719 -44.10 -56.11 26.22
C LEU A 719 -44.36 -57.38 25.43
N TYR A 720 -44.30 -57.30 24.11
CA TYR A 720 -44.59 -58.37 23.17
C TYR A 720 -43.32 -58.88 22.50
N ASP A 721 -43.31 -60.18 22.17
CA ASP A 721 -42.27 -60.83 21.36
C ASP A 721 -40.83 -60.62 21.87
N ILE A 722 -40.65 -60.58 23.19
CA ILE A 722 -39.39 -60.18 23.85
C ILE A 722 -38.42 -61.36 24.10
N HIS A 723 -38.86 -62.61 23.93
CA HIS A 723 -37.96 -63.76 23.91
C HIS A 723 -37.35 -63.93 22.52
N GLY A 724 -36.10 -63.49 22.40
CA GLY A 724 -35.23 -63.70 21.24
C GLY A 724 -33.80 -63.98 21.67
N ASN A 725 -32.92 -64.33 20.73
CA ASN A 725 -31.50 -64.46 21.00
C ASN A 725 -30.95 -63.07 21.41
N SER A 726 -30.61 -62.89 22.69
CA SER A 726 -29.97 -61.69 23.29
C SER A 726 -28.80 -61.15 22.45
N ARG A 727 -28.11 -62.06 21.74
CA ARG A 727 -27.01 -61.76 20.81
C ARG A 727 -27.36 -60.85 19.62
N GLU A 728 -28.64 -60.69 19.28
CA GLU A 728 -29.03 -60.05 18.01
C GLU A 728 -29.38 -58.55 18.13
N TRP A 729 -29.69 -58.02 19.32
CA TRP A 729 -30.25 -56.66 19.47
C TRP A 729 -29.83 -55.85 20.70
N CYS A 730 -28.73 -56.21 21.38
CA CYS A 730 -28.25 -55.44 22.53
C CYS A 730 -27.10 -54.47 22.18
N ALA A 731 -27.09 -53.29 22.79
CA ALA A 731 -26.06 -52.26 22.62
C ALA A 731 -24.68 -52.68 23.18
N ASN A 732 -24.67 -53.59 24.15
CA ASN A 732 -23.47 -54.12 24.80
C ASN A 732 -23.64 -55.62 25.16
N GLY A 733 -22.52 -56.30 25.43
CA GLY A 733 -22.53 -57.62 26.07
C GLY A 733 -22.29 -57.49 27.58
N PHE A 734 -22.97 -58.30 28.37
CA PHE A 734 -22.82 -58.34 29.82
C PHE A 734 -21.41 -58.81 30.21
N THR A 735 -20.63 -57.92 30.82
CA THR A 735 -19.36 -58.26 31.49
C THR A 735 -19.38 -57.59 32.86
N SER A 736 -19.26 -58.38 33.94
CA SER A 736 -19.09 -57.80 35.27
C SER A 736 -17.76 -57.04 35.31
N ALA A 737 -17.86 -55.72 35.51
CA ALA A 737 -16.74 -54.80 35.49
C ALA A 737 -15.72 -55.11 36.59
N GLU A 738 -14.49 -55.47 36.19
CA GLU A 738 -13.22 -55.06 36.80
C GLU A 738 -12.06 -55.87 36.17
N ARG A 739 -11.71 -55.57 34.92
CA ARG A 739 -10.33 -55.58 34.40
C ARG A 739 -10.34 -55.23 32.92
N SER A 740 -9.46 -54.30 32.59
CA SER A 740 -9.14 -53.95 31.21
C SER A 740 -8.62 -55.17 30.47
N ASP A 741 -8.86 -55.17 29.16
CA ASP A 741 -8.11 -55.94 28.17
C ASP A 741 -8.22 -57.47 28.22
N ALA A 742 -9.43 -58.01 28.07
CA ALA A 742 -9.67 -59.19 27.22
C ALA A 742 -11.15 -59.60 27.23
N LEU A 743 -11.73 -59.64 26.03
CA LEU A 743 -12.83 -60.51 25.52
C LEU A 743 -13.81 -59.68 24.67
N ARG A 744 -13.68 -59.83 23.35
CA ARG A 744 -14.55 -59.22 22.34
C ARG A 744 -15.89 -59.94 22.33
N ALA A 745 -16.97 -59.28 22.76
CA ALA A 745 -18.30 -59.60 22.26
C ALA A 745 -18.37 -59.12 20.80
N VAL A 746 -18.39 -60.06 19.86
CA VAL A 746 -18.66 -59.76 18.45
C VAL A 746 -20.11 -59.32 18.35
N ARG A 747 -20.35 -58.12 17.80
CA ARG A 747 -21.70 -57.68 17.39
C ARG A 747 -22.27 -58.70 16.39
N GLY A 748 -23.40 -59.34 16.72
CA GLY A 748 -24.25 -60.04 15.75
C GLY A 748 -24.52 -61.52 16.04
N GLY A 749 -25.57 -62.02 15.36
CA GLY A 749 -26.04 -63.40 15.39
C GLY A 749 -25.01 -64.48 15.02
N ASP A 750 -25.48 -65.73 15.10
CA ASP A 750 -24.79 -67.02 15.01
C ASP A 750 -23.29 -67.04 14.65
N ALA A 751 -22.52 -67.72 15.51
CA ALA A 751 -21.10 -67.92 15.41
C ALA A 751 -20.75 -69.03 14.40
N THR A 752 -21.07 -68.86 13.11
CA THR A 752 -20.36 -69.55 12.02
C THR A 752 -20.24 -68.65 10.77
N MET A 753 -19.10 -67.94 10.67
CA MET A 753 -18.53 -67.29 9.46
C MET A 753 -19.20 -65.98 8.91
N PHE A 754 -18.41 -64.90 8.82
CA PHE A 754 -18.75 -63.59 8.17
C PHE A 754 -18.69 -63.64 6.63
N PRO A 755 -19.25 -62.66 5.87
CA PRO A 755 -20.39 -61.72 6.08
C PRO A 755 -21.46 -61.83 4.93
N PRO A 756 -22.53 -60.99 4.82
CA PRO A 756 -23.24 -60.13 5.77
C PRO A 756 -24.63 -60.73 6.08
N ARG A 757 -25.00 -60.97 7.35
CA ARG A 757 -26.23 -61.74 7.64
C ARG A 757 -27.16 -61.03 8.63
N GLY A 758 -28.43 -61.13 8.29
CA GLY A 758 -29.52 -60.29 8.76
C GLY A 758 -30.15 -60.71 10.09
N SER A 759 -30.74 -59.73 10.76
CA SER A 759 -31.44 -59.80 12.06
C SER A 759 -32.75 -60.61 12.08
N ALA A 760 -32.80 -61.82 11.51
CA ALA A 760 -33.93 -62.74 11.76
C ALA A 760 -33.62 -64.19 11.41
N PHE A 761 -32.70 -64.83 12.14
CA PHE A 761 -32.73 -66.28 12.27
C PHE A 761 -33.13 -66.62 13.70
N ARG A 762 -34.43 -66.53 14.02
CA ARG A 762 -34.99 -67.32 15.13
C ARG A 762 -34.80 -68.78 14.72
N SER A 763 -33.68 -69.39 15.08
CA SER A 763 -33.40 -70.77 14.71
C SER A 763 -34.50 -71.66 15.30
N ALA A 764 -35.03 -72.59 14.51
CA ALA A 764 -36.06 -73.54 14.94
C ALA A 764 -35.53 -74.59 15.95
N HIS A 765 -34.38 -74.34 16.57
CA HIS A 765 -33.85 -75.22 17.58
C HIS A 765 -34.55 -74.96 18.92
N PRO A 766 -35.19 -75.98 19.51
CA PRO A 766 -35.77 -75.83 20.82
C PRO A 766 -34.66 -75.49 21.83
N ALA A 767 -34.98 -74.66 22.83
CA ALA A 767 -34.02 -74.09 23.81
C ALA A 767 -33.30 -75.14 24.68
N ASP A 768 -33.53 -76.43 24.42
CA ASP A 768 -33.03 -77.60 25.13
C ASP A 768 -31.99 -78.42 24.33
N LYS A 769 -31.75 -78.12 23.04
CA LYS A 769 -30.64 -78.75 22.32
C LYS A 769 -29.32 -78.14 22.80
N GLY A 770 -28.59 -78.90 23.62
CA GLY A 770 -27.32 -78.55 24.25
C GLY A 770 -26.13 -78.28 23.32
N ASP A 771 -26.31 -77.52 22.24
CA ASP A 771 -25.21 -76.96 21.44
C ASP A 771 -24.57 -75.72 22.09
N GLY A 772 -25.21 -75.16 23.13
CA GLY A 772 -24.65 -74.07 23.94
C GLY A 772 -24.63 -72.71 23.23
N THR A 773 -25.39 -72.52 22.16
CA THR A 773 -25.33 -71.29 21.34
C THR A 773 -26.54 -70.34 21.44
N ILE A 774 -27.56 -70.67 22.23
CA ILE A 774 -28.77 -69.84 22.38
C ILE A 774 -28.64 -68.95 23.63
N GLY A 775 -28.48 -67.64 23.40
CA GLY A 775 -28.34 -66.62 24.44
C GLY A 775 -29.69 -66.07 24.87
N ALA A 776 -30.33 -66.73 25.83
CA ALA A 776 -31.17 -66.13 26.86
C ALA A 776 -31.66 -67.28 27.74
N ARG A 777 -31.23 -67.32 29.01
CA ARG A 777 -31.89 -68.14 30.01
C ARG A 777 -32.59 -67.22 30.99
N PRO A 778 -33.92 -67.21 31.03
CA PRO A 778 -34.61 -66.46 32.04
C PRO A 778 -34.54 -67.10 33.45
N VAL A 779 -33.47 -66.78 34.16
CA VAL A 779 -33.15 -66.70 35.61
C VAL A 779 -34.06 -65.80 36.56
N ARG A 780 -34.96 -66.34 37.41
CA ARG A 780 -35.94 -65.70 38.38
C ARG A 780 -35.72 -64.26 38.99
N THR A 781 -36.72 -63.72 39.69
CA THR A 781 -36.53 -62.76 40.82
C THR A 781 -37.68 -62.88 41.83
N VAL A 782 -37.41 -62.91 43.15
CA VAL A 782 -38.42 -62.85 44.22
C VAL A 782 -38.17 -61.60 45.06
N GLU A 783 -39.26 -60.82 45.19
CA GLU A 783 -39.57 -59.64 46.02
C GLU A 783 -38.71 -58.38 45.92
#